data_AF-A0A950X536-F1
#
_entry.id   AF-A0A950X536-F1
#
_cell.length_a   1.000
_cell.length_b   1.000
_cell.length_c   1.000
_cell.angle_alpha   90.00
_cell.angle_beta   90.00
_cell.angle_gamma   90.00
#
_symmetry.space_group_name_H-M   'P 1'
#
loop_
_entity.id
_entity.type
_entity.pdbx_description
1 polymer ?
#
loop_
_entity_poly.entity_id
_entity_poly.type
_entity_poly.pdbx_seq_one_letter_code
_entity_poly.pdbx_strand_id
1 'polypeptide(L)'
;LQEVAGPTFPEPAGDLDILGHTQRQVAFGYTSEELDMVLKPMTRDAQEAIGSMGDDTPLAVLSLQPRLLYTYFSQLFAQVTNPPIDPIREKLVMSLATPMGWRRNLLGETPQHAKLVFSASPLLLSHEFEALKNLSDPEHKATTIPVHWLEMEGPGGLESAVHRIAVEAEHAVDAGCRLVVLSDQGVDHEKVAVPMLLAVGAVHHHLIRVGKRMKCSLIAETGEARDVHQIACLIGYGASAVYTYLAFDTIRELFERGTLGEGTTYEKAIKNYRSAIEKGLLKIMSKMGISVIGSYRGAQIFEAIGLSSDLVDQCFNGTPSKVEGVGFNEIAVETLTRHQRAFAKPVPEEGNLALEDPGFYRFRRQGEQHAITPPVIKNFHTFVKSNKPEDYKAYVDSIKASRPNALRDLLEITATGRDPISLSEVEPIEEIRRRFTTAGMSLGALSPEAHECLAIAMNHIGGKSNSGEGGEDPERVHRRPNGDWPNSAIKQVAAGRFGVTATYLAAAKEIEIKMAQGAKPGEGGQLPGHKVSELIARLRKSTPGVPLISPPPHHDIYSIEDLAQLIYDLKQVNPRAKVCVKLVAEAGVGTIAAGVAKAHADVVLISGHEGGTGASPLSSIKYAGSAWELGVSEAHQVLLLNGLRNRIVLRTDGGMRTGEDIVFAALLGAEEFNFGTTALIASGCVYVRQCHLNTCPVGVATQDERLRAKFKGKPEYVVNFFNGVAQEVREIMARLGTPTFNELVGRVEYLRQRSVPGHPKANKLNLTRLLANVAKDDDTLARHNTWDRNDPPWGRRLDDVILQDAREAVNDQLPVSLRYKIKNTNRAVGTKLSGEIAYLWGEQGLPDGTIELKLEGSAGQSFGAFLSPGVKLILTGEANDYVGKGMAGGEIILKPFPNRKYEAHENSIIGNTCLYGATGGEFFAAGRAGERFAVRNSGVVAVIEGVGDHGCEYMTRGTVVILGDTGKNFGAGMTGGTAYVLDLNSTLPRYLNAELVLAEPLTDPADDVLVKELIYKHLERTESERAKEILADWARFQQKFWKVRPIHIPAVQRAAEPAAPLVPKAG
;
A
#
# COMPACT_ATOMS: atom_id res chain seq x y z
N LEU A 1 -17.55 -26.93 13.54
CA LEU A 1 -17.18 -26.49 14.91
C LEU A 1 -18.32 -25.80 15.64
N GLN A 2 -18.98 -24.81 15.03
CA GLN A 2 -20.10 -24.09 15.68
C GLN A 2 -21.23 -25.02 16.16
N GLU A 3 -21.56 -26.06 15.39
CA GLU A 3 -22.56 -27.07 15.79
C GLU A 3 -22.14 -27.88 17.03
N VAL A 4 -20.84 -28.14 17.20
CA VAL A 4 -20.31 -29.00 18.28
C VAL A 4 -19.98 -28.20 19.53
N ALA A 5 -19.51 -26.97 19.38
CA ALA A 5 -19.11 -26.11 20.49
C ALA A 5 -20.29 -25.40 21.18
N GLY A 6 -21.44 -25.27 20.49
CA GLY A 6 -22.57 -24.49 20.96
C GLY A 6 -22.34 -22.98 20.90
N PRO A 7 -23.37 -22.15 21.13
CA PRO A 7 -23.29 -20.69 21.02
C PRO A 7 -22.72 -20.00 22.28
N THR A 8 -22.52 -20.74 23.37
CA THR A 8 -22.25 -20.18 24.70
C THR A 8 -20.80 -19.73 24.84
N PHE A 9 -20.61 -18.41 24.98
CA PHE A 9 -19.40 -17.83 25.53
C PHE A 9 -19.38 -18.09 27.04
N PRO A 10 -18.40 -18.83 27.59
CA PRO A 10 -18.26 -18.91 29.03
C PRO A 10 -17.85 -17.52 29.54
N GLU A 11 -18.61 -16.99 30.50
CA GLU A 11 -18.16 -15.85 31.30
C GLU A 11 -16.87 -16.22 32.04
N PRO A 12 -15.96 -15.26 32.26
CA PRO A 12 -14.75 -15.53 33.02
C PRO A 12 -15.09 -16.06 34.42
N ALA A 13 -14.59 -17.24 34.76
CA ALA A 13 -14.77 -17.86 36.08
C ALA A 13 -13.44 -17.84 36.86
N GLY A 14 -13.53 -17.73 38.19
CA GLY A 14 -12.37 -17.67 39.10
C GLY A 14 -11.62 -16.34 39.08
N ASP A 15 -10.70 -16.13 40.02
CA ASP A 15 -9.83 -14.94 40.04
C ASP A 15 -8.62 -15.12 39.12
N LEU A 16 -8.22 -14.07 38.40
CA LEU A 16 -6.95 -14.05 37.65
C LEU A 16 -5.79 -13.97 38.65
N ASP A 17 -4.87 -14.94 38.61
CA ASP A 17 -3.55 -14.80 39.25
C ASP A 17 -2.77 -13.70 38.52
N ILE A 18 -2.88 -12.47 39.01
CA ILE A 18 -2.30 -11.28 38.39
C ILE A 18 -0.78 -11.37 38.26
N LEU A 19 -0.10 -11.92 39.28
CA LEU A 19 1.35 -12.07 39.25
C LEU A 19 1.74 -13.08 38.17
N GLY A 20 1.19 -14.30 38.20
CA GLY A 20 1.49 -15.31 37.19
C GLY A 20 1.08 -14.88 35.77
N HIS A 21 -0.04 -14.15 35.63
CA HIS A 21 -0.45 -13.57 34.36
C HIS A 21 0.58 -12.57 33.82
N THR A 22 1.02 -11.62 34.65
CA THR A 22 1.99 -10.60 34.26
C THR A 22 3.36 -11.21 33.96
N GLN A 23 3.78 -12.24 34.71
CA GLN A 23 5.00 -12.99 34.41
C GLN A 23 4.92 -13.63 33.03
N ARG A 24 3.80 -14.27 32.68
CA ARG A 24 3.60 -14.81 31.33
C ARG A 24 3.63 -13.71 30.27
N GLN A 25 2.93 -12.59 30.48
CA GLN A 25 2.97 -11.44 29.56
C GLN A 25 4.41 -10.97 29.31
N VAL A 26 5.23 -10.81 30.34
CA VAL A 26 6.64 -10.40 30.21
C VAL A 26 7.45 -11.46 29.46
N ALA A 27 7.30 -12.74 29.79
CA ALA A 27 8.03 -13.84 29.13
C ALA A 27 7.71 -13.91 27.62
N PHE A 28 6.45 -13.70 27.26
CA PHE A 28 5.98 -13.67 25.87
C PHE A 28 6.15 -12.30 25.16
N GLY A 29 6.75 -11.32 25.84
CA GLY A 29 7.11 -10.02 25.25
C GLY A 29 5.94 -9.08 25.01
N TYR A 30 4.90 -9.13 25.83
CA TYR A 30 3.83 -8.12 25.87
C TYR A 30 4.38 -6.83 26.47
N THR A 31 3.90 -5.69 25.96
CA THR A 31 4.34 -4.36 26.39
C THR A 31 3.14 -3.48 26.67
N SER A 32 3.28 -2.53 27.58
CA SER A 32 2.18 -1.60 27.88
C SER A 32 1.83 -0.72 26.68
N GLU A 33 2.82 -0.38 25.85
CA GLU A 33 2.63 0.36 24.59
C GLU A 33 1.74 -0.41 23.61
N GLU A 34 1.99 -1.71 23.43
CA GLU A 34 1.20 -2.55 22.53
C GLU A 34 -0.22 -2.79 23.05
N LEU A 35 -0.39 -2.97 24.37
CA LEU A 35 -1.73 -3.08 24.95
C LEU A 35 -2.57 -1.83 24.63
N ASP A 36 -1.98 -0.65 24.79
CA ASP A 36 -2.68 0.62 24.57
C ASP A 36 -2.90 0.94 23.08
N MET A 37 -1.86 0.80 22.26
CA MET A 37 -1.87 1.23 20.87
C MET A 37 -2.38 0.17 19.89
N VAL A 38 -2.39 -1.12 20.25
CA VAL A 38 -2.73 -2.22 19.35
C VAL A 38 -3.92 -3.02 19.88
N LEU A 39 -3.84 -3.57 21.10
CA LEU A 39 -4.86 -4.48 21.61
C LEU A 39 -6.18 -3.77 21.93
N LYS A 40 -6.14 -2.65 22.67
CA LYS A 40 -7.34 -1.88 23.02
C LYS A 40 -8.16 -1.46 21.79
N PRO A 41 -7.59 -0.86 20.72
CA PRO A 41 -8.32 -0.58 19.49
C PRO A 41 -9.00 -1.80 18.88
N MET A 42 -8.32 -2.95 18.82
CA MET A 42 -8.91 -4.19 18.28
C MET A 42 -10.12 -4.66 19.11
N THR A 43 -10.04 -4.56 20.44
CA THR A 43 -11.14 -4.94 21.33
C THR A 43 -12.30 -3.95 21.37
N ARG A 44 -12.03 -2.66 21.18
CA ARG A 44 -13.05 -1.60 21.26
C ARG A 44 -13.73 -1.38 19.93
N ASP A 45 -12.94 -1.24 18.86
CA ASP A 45 -13.39 -0.75 17.55
C ASP A 45 -13.51 -1.88 16.51
N ALA A 46 -13.14 -3.12 16.86
CA ALA A 46 -13.11 -4.28 15.95
C ALA A 46 -12.28 -4.02 14.69
N GLN A 47 -11.21 -3.22 14.82
CA GLN A 47 -10.29 -2.82 13.76
C GLN A 47 -8.87 -2.63 14.33
N GLU A 48 -7.87 -2.79 13.46
CA GLU A 48 -6.49 -2.44 13.80
C GLU A 48 -6.33 -0.92 13.95
N ALA A 49 -5.35 -0.51 14.76
CA ALA A 49 -5.03 0.89 14.94
C ALA A 49 -4.40 1.52 13.69
N ILE A 50 -4.77 2.78 13.43
CA ILE A 50 -4.17 3.63 12.40
C ILE A 50 -3.14 4.54 13.07
N GLY A 51 -1.96 4.67 12.45
CA GLY A 51 -0.90 5.58 12.84
C GLY A 51 -0.43 6.47 11.70
N SER A 52 0.71 7.11 11.89
CA SER A 52 1.34 8.00 10.90
C SER A 52 2.85 8.12 11.09
N MET A 53 3.52 8.73 10.10
CA MET A 53 4.97 8.73 9.87
C MET A 53 5.51 7.34 9.52
N GLY A 54 6.80 7.25 9.22
CA GLY A 54 7.46 5.99 8.85
C GLY A 54 7.93 5.21 10.07
N ASP A 55 8.42 3.99 9.82
CA ASP A 55 9.21 3.28 10.82
C ASP A 55 10.64 3.86 10.82
N ASP A 56 11.05 4.36 11.98
CA ASP A 56 12.40 4.89 12.21
C ASP A 56 13.12 4.16 13.34
N THR A 57 12.58 3.01 13.78
CA THR A 57 13.27 2.09 14.69
C THR A 57 14.25 1.20 13.92
N PRO A 58 15.29 0.64 14.56
CA PRO A 58 16.18 -0.32 13.93
C PRO A 58 15.45 -1.51 13.32
N LEU A 59 16.02 -2.08 12.25
CA LEU A 59 15.67 -3.45 11.83
C LEU A 59 15.79 -4.40 13.03
N ALA A 60 14.98 -5.45 13.12
CA ALA A 60 14.96 -6.35 14.28
C ALA A 60 16.34 -6.93 14.62
N VAL A 61 17.16 -7.24 13.61
CA VAL A 61 18.54 -7.72 13.75
C VAL A 61 19.53 -6.64 14.24
N LEU A 62 19.20 -5.36 14.12
CA LEU A 62 19.99 -4.21 14.60
C LEU A 62 19.45 -3.64 15.93
N SER A 63 18.30 -4.12 16.40
CA SER A 63 17.76 -3.76 17.70
C SER A 63 18.65 -4.26 18.83
N LEU A 64 18.88 -3.40 19.82
CA LEU A 64 19.47 -3.76 21.12
C LEU A 64 18.43 -4.31 22.10
N GLN A 65 17.15 -4.03 21.87
CA GLN A 65 16.05 -4.63 22.63
C GLN A 65 15.77 -6.06 22.13
N PRO A 66 15.41 -7.00 23.03
CA PRO A 66 15.07 -8.37 22.64
C PRO A 66 13.79 -8.38 21.80
N ARG A 67 13.91 -8.79 20.54
CA ARG A 67 12.78 -8.80 19.59
C ARG A 67 12.07 -10.15 19.56
N LEU A 68 10.81 -10.15 19.14
CA LEU A 68 10.08 -11.36 18.79
C LEU A 68 10.42 -11.79 17.37
N LEU A 69 10.41 -13.09 17.11
CA LEU A 69 10.81 -13.65 15.83
C LEU A 69 9.96 -13.13 14.66
N TYR A 70 8.67 -12.88 14.88
CA TYR A 70 7.77 -12.31 13.86
C TYR A 70 8.34 -11.04 13.22
N THR A 71 9.06 -10.21 13.98
CA THR A 71 9.58 -8.92 13.51
C THR A 71 10.73 -9.03 12.52
N TYR A 72 11.26 -10.24 12.28
CA TYR A 72 12.25 -10.51 11.23
C TYR A 72 11.60 -10.84 9.88
N PHE A 73 10.28 -10.98 9.83
CA PHE A 73 9.53 -11.31 8.61
C PHE A 73 8.74 -10.10 8.11
N SER A 74 9.11 -9.59 6.94
CA SER A 74 8.35 -8.56 6.24
C SER A 74 7.31 -9.20 5.32
N GLN A 75 6.07 -8.72 5.36
CA GLN A 75 5.00 -9.11 4.44
C GLN A 75 5.35 -8.73 3.01
N LEU A 76 5.27 -9.69 2.09
CA LEU A 76 5.35 -9.44 0.65
C LEU A 76 4.01 -8.94 0.12
N PHE A 77 4.03 -8.26 -1.02
CA PHE A 77 2.85 -7.68 -1.64
C PHE A 77 2.96 -7.71 -3.16
N ALA A 78 1.83 -7.55 -3.84
CA ALA A 78 1.79 -7.49 -5.28
C ALA A 78 2.09 -6.06 -5.76
N GLN A 79 2.93 -5.97 -6.79
CA GLN A 79 3.15 -4.73 -7.52
C GLN A 79 3.42 -5.07 -8.99
N VAL A 80 2.63 -4.48 -9.89
CA VAL A 80 2.72 -4.61 -11.35
C VAL A 80 2.33 -6.00 -11.91
N THR A 81 2.97 -7.08 -11.46
CA THR A 81 2.79 -8.43 -12.03
C THR A 81 1.37 -8.96 -11.91
N ASN A 82 0.71 -8.59 -10.82
CA ASN A 82 -0.67 -8.89 -10.49
C ASN A 82 -1.18 -7.79 -9.54
N PRO A 83 -2.50 -7.60 -9.41
CA PRO A 83 -3.06 -6.59 -8.53
C PRO A 83 -3.30 -7.12 -7.09
N PRO A 84 -3.23 -6.24 -6.07
CA PRO A 84 -3.90 -6.50 -4.81
C PRO A 84 -5.44 -6.47 -4.96
N ILE A 85 -6.16 -6.97 -3.96
CA ILE A 85 -7.64 -6.96 -3.90
C ILE A 85 -8.10 -5.95 -2.83
N ASP A 86 -9.28 -5.34 -2.98
CA ASP A 86 -9.89 -4.58 -1.89
C ASP A 86 -10.60 -5.51 -0.88
N PRO A 87 -10.08 -5.64 0.36
CA PRO A 87 -10.62 -6.58 1.35
C PRO A 87 -11.93 -6.10 2.00
N ILE A 88 -12.37 -4.88 1.69
CA ILE A 88 -13.59 -4.25 2.20
C ILE A 88 -14.68 -4.33 1.13
N ARG A 89 -14.42 -3.75 -0.05
CA ARG A 89 -15.40 -3.60 -1.14
C ARG A 89 -15.60 -4.88 -1.94
N GLU A 90 -14.59 -5.74 -1.99
CA GLU A 90 -14.62 -7.01 -2.71
C GLU A 90 -14.63 -8.21 -1.75
N LYS A 91 -14.98 -8.01 -0.48
CA LYS A 91 -14.99 -9.05 0.56
C LYS A 91 -15.76 -10.32 0.13
N LEU A 92 -16.78 -10.18 -0.73
CA LEU A 92 -17.59 -11.31 -1.21
C LEU A 92 -16.78 -12.41 -1.91
N VAL A 93 -15.62 -12.09 -2.50
CA VAL A 93 -14.75 -13.08 -3.15
C VAL A 93 -13.72 -13.68 -2.20
N MET A 94 -13.64 -13.18 -0.97
CA MET A 94 -12.62 -13.57 0.00
C MET A 94 -13.16 -14.51 1.07
N SER A 95 -12.30 -15.38 1.62
CA SER A 95 -12.70 -16.34 2.65
C SER A 95 -11.60 -16.73 3.63
N LEU A 96 -11.98 -16.82 4.91
CA LEU A 96 -11.17 -17.33 6.01
C LEU A 96 -11.57 -18.77 6.41
N ALA A 97 -12.39 -19.42 5.59
CA ALA A 97 -12.85 -20.79 5.82
C ALA A 97 -11.67 -21.76 6.02
N THR A 98 -11.72 -22.52 7.10
CA THR A 98 -10.64 -23.35 7.59
C THR A 98 -11.14 -24.78 7.84
N PRO A 99 -11.11 -25.63 6.80
CA PRO A 99 -11.32 -27.06 6.97
C PRO A 99 -10.06 -27.71 7.56
N MET A 100 -10.20 -28.60 8.53
CA MET A 100 -9.11 -29.26 9.26
C MET A 100 -9.28 -30.77 9.31
N GLY A 101 -8.17 -31.51 9.27
CA GLY A 101 -8.15 -32.98 9.27
C GLY A 101 -7.29 -33.57 8.14
N TRP A 102 -7.54 -34.84 7.80
CA TRP A 102 -6.80 -35.58 6.79
C TRP A 102 -7.24 -35.21 5.36
N ARG A 103 -6.33 -34.65 4.57
CA ARG A 103 -6.52 -34.46 3.13
C ARG A 103 -6.36 -35.79 2.39
N ARG A 104 -7.48 -36.27 1.84
CA ARG A 104 -7.54 -37.48 1.02
C ARG A 104 -6.95 -37.24 -0.38
N ASN A 105 -6.82 -38.31 -1.17
CA ASN A 105 -6.22 -38.25 -2.49
C ASN A 105 -7.03 -37.33 -3.43
N LEU A 106 -6.40 -36.27 -3.93
CA LEU A 106 -7.02 -35.31 -4.85
C LEU A 106 -7.61 -35.96 -6.12
N LEU A 107 -7.07 -37.09 -6.58
CA LEU A 107 -7.53 -37.78 -7.78
C LEU A 107 -8.75 -38.68 -7.56
N GLY A 108 -9.19 -38.84 -6.31
CA GLY A 108 -10.37 -39.63 -5.95
C GLY A 108 -11.56 -38.75 -5.57
N GLU A 109 -12.76 -39.29 -5.71
CA GLU A 109 -13.99 -38.66 -5.27
C GLU A 109 -14.78 -39.63 -4.40
N THR A 110 -14.74 -39.43 -3.08
CA THR A 110 -15.44 -40.30 -2.12
C THR A 110 -16.00 -39.49 -0.94
N PRO A 111 -17.05 -39.96 -0.24
CA PRO A 111 -17.61 -39.25 0.93
C PRO A 111 -16.59 -38.97 2.03
N GLN A 112 -15.51 -39.76 2.12
CA GLN A 112 -14.43 -39.55 3.10
C GLN A 112 -13.66 -38.24 2.89
N HIS A 113 -13.73 -37.62 1.71
CA HIS A 113 -13.12 -36.31 1.45
C HIS A 113 -13.80 -35.18 2.24
N ALA A 114 -15.09 -35.35 2.56
CA ALA A 114 -15.87 -34.38 3.33
C ALA A 114 -15.73 -34.56 4.85
N LYS A 115 -15.06 -35.62 5.33
CA LYS A 115 -14.79 -35.84 6.75
C LYS A 115 -13.67 -34.91 7.24
N LEU A 116 -14.03 -33.64 7.41
CA LEU A 116 -13.16 -32.56 7.88
C LEU A 116 -13.89 -31.72 8.91
N VAL A 117 -13.16 -31.19 9.88
CA VAL A 117 -13.69 -30.24 10.85
C VAL A 117 -13.65 -28.85 10.24
N PHE A 118 -14.81 -28.24 10.06
CA PHE A 118 -14.92 -26.90 9.49
C PHE A 118 -14.97 -25.81 10.56
N SER A 119 -14.13 -24.78 10.40
CA SER A 119 -14.22 -23.47 11.07
C SER A 119 -14.40 -22.35 10.05
N ALA A 120 -15.19 -21.33 10.39
CA ALA A 120 -15.33 -20.13 9.57
C ALA A 120 -14.11 -19.19 9.65
N SER A 121 -13.25 -19.37 10.66
CA SER A 121 -12.08 -18.54 10.92
C SER A 121 -10.88 -19.39 11.36
N PRO A 122 -9.64 -18.99 11.02
CA PRO A 122 -8.45 -19.63 11.57
C PRO A 122 -8.21 -19.23 13.03
N LEU A 123 -8.81 -18.16 13.55
CA LEU A 123 -8.70 -17.79 14.97
C LEU A 123 -9.83 -18.45 15.76
N LEU A 124 -9.47 -19.36 16.66
CA LEU A 124 -10.41 -20.11 17.48
C LEU A 124 -10.71 -19.34 18.78
N LEU A 125 -11.98 -19.36 19.17
CA LEU A 125 -12.40 -18.96 20.51
C LEU A 125 -12.13 -20.10 21.51
N SER A 126 -12.12 -19.80 22.81
CA SER A 126 -11.83 -20.77 23.86
C SER A 126 -12.73 -22.01 23.79
N HIS A 127 -14.04 -21.82 23.70
CA HIS A 127 -15.01 -22.92 23.57
C HIS A 127 -14.89 -23.68 22.24
N GLU A 128 -14.55 -23.00 21.13
CA GLU A 128 -14.31 -23.66 19.84
C GLU A 128 -13.04 -24.53 19.88
N PHE A 129 -11.98 -24.05 20.52
CA PHE A 129 -10.73 -24.79 20.69
C PHE A 129 -10.90 -26.00 21.61
N GLU A 130 -11.59 -25.84 22.75
CA GLU A 130 -11.87 -26.97 23.65
C GLU A 130 -12.78 -28.01 22.98
N ALA A 131 -13.79 -27.58 22.20
CA ALA A 131 -14.58 -28.51 21.40
C ALA A 131 -13.75 -29.24 20.33
N LEU A 132 -12.77 -28.57 19.71
CA LEU A 132 -11.86 -29.16 18.72
C LEU A 132 -10.95 -30.22 19.35
N LYS A 133 -10.43 -29.98 20.56
CA LYS A 133 -9.58 -30.94 21.29
C LYS A 133 -10.33 -32.19 21.73
N ASN A 134 -11.60 -32.03 22.09
CA ASN A 134 -12.42 -33.08 22.70
C ASN A 134 -13.38 -33.76 21.70
N LEU A 135 -13.09 -33.70 20.40
CA LEU A 135 -13.90 -34.41 19.39
C LEU A 135 -13.90 -35.92 19.64
N SER A 136 -15.09 -36.51 19.66
CA SER A 136 -15.29 -37.94 19.90
C SER A 136 -15.00 -38.84 18.69
N ASP A 137 -14.96 -38.26 17.48
CA ASP A 137 -14.68 -38.99 16.24
C ASP A 137 -13.21 -39.43 16.19
N PRO A 138 -12.91 -40.74 16.14
CA PRO A 138 -11.54 -41.25 16.06
C PRO A 138 -10.77 -40.76 14.83
N GLU A 139 -11.45 -40.40 13.73
CA GLU A 139 -10.81 -39.81 12.54
C GLU A 139 -10.33 -38.35 12.78
N HIS A 140 -10.71 -37.73 13.89
CA HIS A 140 -10.35 -36.36 14.24
C HIS A 140 -9.62 -36.28 15.59
N LYS A 141 -8.98 -37.39 16.02
CA LYS A 141 -8.20 -37.43 17.25
C LYS A 141 -7.16 -36.30 17.29
N ALA A 142 -7.18 -35.54 18.39
CA ALA A 142 -6.21 -34.50 18.69
C ALA A 142 -5.07 -35.01 19.59
N THR A 143 -3.90 -34.40 19.50
CA THR A 143 -2.77 -34.63 20.41
C THR A 143 -2.04 -33.32 20.65
N THR A 144 -1.87 -32.97 21.92
CA THR A 144 -1.13 -31.78 22.33
C THR A 144 0.33 -32.12 22.57
N ILE A 145 1.22 -31.35 21.95
CA ILE A 145 2.67 -31.43 22.07
C ILE A 145 3.15 -30.16 22.76
N PRO A 146 3.74 -30.28 23.96
CA PRO A 146 4.31 -29.14 24.68
C PRO A 146 5.52 -28.55 23.95
N VAL A 147 5.52 -27.25 23.71
CA VAL A 147 6.60 -26.54 22.98
C VAL A 147 7.50 -25.72 23.92
N HIS A 148 8.15 -26.41 24.84
CA HIS A 148 9.09 -25.81 25.80
C HIS A 148 10.48 -26.46 25.77
N TRP A 149 11.48 -25.75 26.29
CA TRP A 149 12.79 -26.27 26.67
C TRP A 149 13.14 -25.83 28.10
N LEU A 150 14.17 -26.42 28.71
CA LEU A 150 14.53 -26.11 30.09
C LEU A 150 15.49 -24.93 30.16
N GLU A 151 15.26 -23.98 31.07
CA GLU A 151 16.11 -22.78 31.26
C GLU A 151 17.58 -23.16 31.51
N MET A 152 17.80 -24.23 32.28
CA MET A 152 19.12 -24.77 32.60
C MET A 152 19.93 -25.28 31.39
N GLU A 153 19.28 -25.57 30.26
CA GLU A 153 19.96 -25.97 29.01
C GLU A 153 20.58 -24.75 28.29
N GLY A 154 20.25 -23.53 28.73
CA GLY A 154 20.73 -22.29 28.14
C GLY A 154 20.31 -22.13 26.68
N PRO A 155 21.03 -21.29 25.91
CA PRO A 155 20.70 -21.02 24.51
C PRO A 155 20.70 -22.25 23.59
N GLY A 156 21.52 -23.26 23.90
CA GLY A 156 21.63 -24.49 23.10
C GLY A 156 20.39 -25.40 23.18
N GLY A 157 19.54 -25.23 24.19
CA GLY A 157 18.32 -26.02 24.35
C GLY A 157 17.27 -25.78 23.26
N LEU A 158 17.23 -24.57 22.67
CA LEU A 158 16.20 -24.18 21.70
C LEU A 158 16.19 -25.06 20.45
N GLU A 159 17.34 -25.23 19.79
CA GLU A 159 17.44 -26.02 18.55
C GLU A 159 17.07 -27.50 18.79
N SER A 160 17.55 -28.06 19.90
CA SER A 160 17.23 -29.43 20.31
C SER A 160 15.73 -29.62 20.57
N ALA A 161 15.10 -28.64 21.23
CA ALA A 161 13.67 -28.67 21.49
C ALA A 161 12.85 -28.59 20.20
N VAL A 162 13.24 -27.72 19.25
CA VAL A 162 12.59 -27.62 17.93
C VAL A 162 12.64 -28.96 17.18
N HIS A 163 13.80 -29.63 17.18
CA HIS A 163 13.94 -30.94 16.56
C HIS A 163 13.06 -32.00 17.25
N ARG A 164 13.08 -32.04 18.60
CA ARG A 164 12.24 -32.94 19.40
C ARG A 164 10.76 -32.78 19.06
N ILE A 165 10.25 -31.54 19.03
CA ILE A 165 8.84 -31.24 18.73
C ILE A 165 8.45 -31.74 17.33
N ALA A 166 9.33 -31.57 16.34
CA ALA A 166 9.08 -32.06 14.97
C ALA A 166 8.96 -33.59 14.90
N VAL A 167 9.82 -34.32 15.62
CA VAL A 167 9.79 -35.78 15.70
C VAL A 167 8.56 -36.27 16.50
N GLU A 168 8.23 -35.64 17.61
CA GLU A 168 7.03 -35.95 18.40
C GLU A 168 5.75 -35.76 17.55
N ALA A 169 5.70 -34.72 16.72
CA ALA A 169 4.58 -34.48 15.81
C ALA A 169 4.45 -35.56 14.74
N GLU A 170 5.58 -36.02 14.18
CA GLU A 170 5.60 -37.15 13.27
C GLU A 170 5.04 -38.42 13.91
N HIS A 171 5.52 -38.77 15.11
CA HIS A 171 5.04 -39.95 15.85
C HIS A 171 3.55 -39.85 16.18
N ALA A 172 3.05 -38.66 16.54
CA ALA A 172 1.63 -38.45 16.79
C ALA A 172 0.79 -38.75 15.53
N VAL A 173 1.24 -38.28 14.36
CA VAL A 173 0.55 -38.53 13.09
C VAL A 173 0.55 -40.01 12.72
N ASP A 174 1.65 -40.72 12.96
CA ASP A 174 1.75 -42.16 12.76
C ASP A 174 0.83 -42.94 13.70
N ALA A 175 0.69 -42.48 14.94
CA ALA A 175 -0.26 -43.01 15.92
C ALA A 175 -1.74 -42.68 15.62
N GLY A 176 -2.04 -42.12 14.44
CA GLY A 176 -3.40 -41.86 13.98
C GLY A 176 -3.93 -40.46 14.32
N CYS A 177 -3.14 -39.59 14.95
CA CYS A 177 -3.55 -38.21 15.21
C CYS A 177 -3.76 -37.45 13.90
N ARG A 178 -4.86 -36.67 13.82
CA ARG A 178 -5.19 -35.82 12.66
C ARG A 178 -5.23 -34.33 13.02
N LEU A 179 -5.24 -33.99 14.30
CA LEU A 179 -5.17 -32.61 14.81
C LEU A 179 -4.00 -32.50 15.79
N VAL A 180 -2.85 -32.00 15.32
CA VAL A 180 -1.67 -31.79 16.17
C VAL A 180 -1.74 -30.39 16.77
N VAL A 181 -1.86 -30.30 18.08
CA VAL A 181 -1.86 -29.04 18.83
C VAL A 181 -0.45 -28.79 19.35
N LEU A 182 0.20 -27.71 18.91
CA LEU A 182 1.46 -27.23 19.47
C LEU A 182 1.11 -26.20 20.55
N SER A 183 1.54 -26.43 21.79
CA SER A 183 1.11 -25.63 22.94
C SER A 183 2.29 -25.10 23.75
N ASP A 184 2.39 -23.78 23.87
CA ASP A 184 3.35 -23.11 24.76
C ASP A 184 2.76 -22.84 26.16
N GLN A 185 1.59 -23.41 26.47
CA GLN A 185 1.03 -23.37 27.80
C GLN A 185 1.95 -24.11 28.80
N GLY A 186 2.02 -23.61 30.04
CA GLY A 186 2.83 -24.19 31.10
C GLY A 186 4.25 -23.62 31.22
N VAL A 187 4.51 -22.45 30.63
CA VAL A 187 5.69 -21.63 30.95
C VAL A 187 5.71 -21.29 32.44
N ASP A 188 6.84 -21.54 33.07
CA ASP A 188 7.14 -21.27 34.47
C ASP A 188 8.63 -20.94 34.61
N HIS A 189 9.14 -20.77 35.83
CA HIS A 189 10.55 -20.44 36.08
C HIS A 189 11.60 -21.46 35.56
N GLU A 190 11.20 -22.68 35.20
CA GLU A 190 12.09 -23.72 34.65
C GLU A 190 11.87 -23.94 33.16
N LYS A 191 10.65 -23.74 32.66
CA LYS A 191 10.24 -24.02 31.28
C LYS A 191 10.14 -22.76 30.45
N VAL A 192 11.02 -22.64 29.47
CA VAL A 192 11.02 -21.55 28.49
C VAL A 192 10.23 -21.98 27.26
N ALA A 193 9.31 -21.14 26.78
CA ALA A 193 8.55 -21.42 25.56
C ALA A 193 9.41 -21.27 24.31
N VAL A 194 9.41 -22.31 23.45
CA VAL A 194 9.87 -22.21 22.05
C VAL A 194 9.03 -21.16 21.33
N PRO A 195 9.63 -20.16 20.66
CA PRO A 195 8.88 -19.22 19.85
C PRO A 195 7.94 -19.98 18.91
N MET A 196 6.63 -19.72 19.02
CA MET A 196 5.62 -20.58 18.40
C MET A 196 5.79 -20.65 16.87
N LEU A 197 6.28 -19.57 16.26
CA LEU A 197 6.60 -19.53 14.84
C LEU A 197 7.69 -20.54 14.43
N LEU A 198 8.73 -20.74 15.24
CA LEU A 198 9.75 -21.78 14.99
C LEU A 198 9.15 -23.17 15.10
N ALA A 199 8.35 -23.42 16.14
CA ALA A 199 7.73 -24.72 16.36
C ALA A 199 6.80 -25.09 15.20
N VAL A 200 5.90 -24.17 14.79
CA VAL A 200 4.99 -24.36 13.66
C VAL A 200 5.76 -24.59 12.36
N GLY A 201 6.74 -23.73 12.04
CA GLY A 201 7.53 -23.85 10.81
C GLY A 201 8.31 -25.16 10.74
N ALA A 202 9.04 -25.51 11.82
CA ALA A 202 9.81 -26.75 11.89
C ALA A 202 8.94 -27.99 11.70
N VAL A 203 7.82 -28.09 12.43
CA VAL A 203 6.87 -29.21 12.31
C VAL A 203 6.26 -29.23 10.91
N HIS A 204 5.88 -28.07 10.36
CA HIS A 204 5.31 -27.96 9.03
C HIS A 204 6.22 -28.55 7.96
N HIS A 205 7.46 -28.05 7.88
CA HIS A 205 8.43 -28.49 6.88
C HIS A 205 8.92 -29.91 7.13
N HIS A 206 9.07 -30.32 8.39
CA HIS A 206 9.42 -31.70 8.73
C HIS A 206 8.37 -32.67 8.20
N LEU A 207 7.09 -32.43 8.50
CA LEU A 207 5.98 -33.27 8.03
C LEU A 207 5.85 -33.24 6.49
N ILE A 208 6.25 -32.16 5.81
CA ILE A 208 6.34 -32.14 4.34
C ILE A 208 7.44 -33.10 3.87
N ARG A 209 8.65 -32.98 4.43
CA ARG A 209 9.82 -33.81 4.05
C ARG A 209 9.55 -35.30 4.21
N VAL A 210 8.84 -35.70 5.27
CA VAL A 210 8.48 -37.11 5.50
C VAL A 210 7.15 -37.54 4.87
N GLY A 211 6.51 -36.70 4.05
CA GLY A 211 5.29 -37.02 3.31
C GLY A 211 4.03 -37.19 4.17
N LYS A 212 3.99 -36.55 5.35
CA LYS A 212 2.91 -36.68 6.35
C LYS A 212 2.09 -35.41 6.56
N ARG A 213 2.49 -34.25 6.03
CA ARG A 213 1.78 -32.96 6.24
C ARG A 213 0.30 -32.99 5.84
N MET A 214 -0.04 -33.73 4.78
CA MET A 214 -1.43 -33.86 4.31
C MET A 214 -2.30 -34.76 5.19
N LYS A 215 -1.70 -35.52 6.12
CA LYS A 215 -2.42 -36.41 7.04
C LYS A 215 -2.96 -35.71 8.28
N CYS A 216 -2.57 -34.47 8.57
CA CYS A 216 -3.02 -33.77 9.76
C CYS A 216 -3.22 -32.26 9.54
N SER A 217 -3.79 -31.61 10.54
CA SER A 217 -3.80 -30.15 10.68
C SER A 217 -2.98 -29.74 11.90
N LEU A 218 -2.32 -28.59 11.82
CA LEU A 218 -1.52 -28.02 12.90
C LEU A 218 -2.31 -26.90 13.57
N ILE A 219 -2.44 -26.94 14.89
CA ILE A 219 -3.12 -25.91 15.66
C ILE A 219 -2.09 -25.30 16.61
N ALA A 220 -1.95 -23.98 16.59
CA ALA A 220 -1.07 -23.26 17.51
C ALA A 220 -1.89 -22.76 18.71
N GLU A 221 -1.67 -23.33 19.89
CA GLU A 221 -2.15 -22.81 21.18
C GLU A 221 -1.02 -21.97 21.79
N THR A 222 -1.14 -20.64 21.72
CA THR A 222 -0.01 -19.75 22.00
C THR A 222 -0.34 -18.59 22.92
N GLY A 223 0.57 -18.34 23.86
CA GLY A 223 0.66 -17.13 24.66
C GLY A 223 1.48 -16.02 24.00
N GLU A 224 2.18 -16.30 22.89
CA GLU A 224 3.05 -15.34 22.22
C GLU A 224 2.32 -14.47 21.20
N ALA A 225 1.48 -15.07 20.33
CA ALA A 225 0.80 -14.33 19.26
C ALA A 225 -0.45 -13.59 19.77
N ARG A 226 -0.58 -12.32 19.40
CA ARG A 226 -1.70 -11.44 19.77
C ARG A 226 -2.10 -10.41 18.72
N ASP A 227 -1.26 -10.15 17.72
CA ASP A 227 -1.55 -9.19 16.65
C ASP A 227 -1.79 -9.89 15.29
N VAL A 228 -2.27 -9.12 14.33
CA VAL A 228 -2.62 -9.60 12.99
C VAL A 228 -1.42 -10.21 12.26
N HIS A 229 -0.25 -9.59 12.34
CA HIS A 229 0.94 -10.03 11.62
C HIS A 229 1.48 -11.34 12.20
N GLN A 230 1.50 -11.46 13.53
CA GLN A 230 1.95 -12.67 14.22
C GLN A 230 1.08 -13.87 13.82
N ILE A 231 -0.24 -13.70 13.81
CA ILE A 231 -1.19 -14.74 13.39
C ILE A 231 -1.05 -15.04 11.89
N ALA A 232 -0.83 -14.02 11.05
CA ALA A 232 -0.57 -14.23 9.62
C ALA A 232 0.72 -15.02 9.37
N CYS A 233 1.79 -14.78 10.14
CA CYS A 233 3.02 -15.57 10.07
C CYS A 233 2.75 -17.03 10.43
N LEU A 234 2.09 -17.30 11.56
CA LEU A 234 1.77 -18.68 11.97
C LEU A 234 1.00 -19.43 10.87
N ILE A 235 -0.01 -18.82 10.27
CA ILE A 235 -0.78 -19.43 9.18
C ILE A 235 0.07 -19.59 7.91
N GLY A 236 0.82 -18.55 7.53
CA GLY A 236 1.68 -18.54 6.35
C GLY A 236 2.79 -19.59 6.39
N TYR A 237 3.21 -20.01 7.59
CA TYR A 237 4.19 -21.08 7.83
C TYR A 237 3.57 -22.42 8.25
N GLY A 238 2.24 -22.57 8.12
CA GLY A 238 1.60 -23.88 8.09
C GLY A 238 0.59 -24.18 9.19
N ALA A 239 0.31 -23.25 10.11
CA ALA A 239 -0.77 -23.41 11.06
C ALA A 239 -2.13 -23.46 10.34
N SER A 240 -2.94 -24.46 10.67
CA SER A 240 -4.32 -24.55 10.23
C SER A 240 -5.20 -23.54 10.97
N ALA A 241 -5.05 -23.48 12.30
CA ALA A 241 -5.77 -22.57 13.18
C ALA A 241 -4.88 -22.13 14.34
N VAL A 242 -5.25 -21.02 15.00
CA VAL A 242 -4.53 -20.41 16.11
C VAL A 242 -5.53 -20.14 17.25
N TYR A 243 -5.14 -20.47 18.48
CA TYR A 243 -5.82 -20.08 19.71
C TYR A 243 -4.85 -19.27 20.58
N THR A 244 -5.18 -18.01 20.82
CA THR A 244 -4.33 -17.03 21.51
C THR A 244 -4.75 -16.89 22.98
N TYR A 245 -4.46 -17.90 23.81
CA TYR A 245 -5.00 -17.95 25.17
C TYR A 245 -4.60 -16.74 26.03
N LEU A 246 -3.33 -16.31 25.95
CA LEU A 246 -2.84 -15.21 26.79
C LEU A 246 -3.41 -13.86 26.36
N ALA A 247 -3.62 -13.65 25.05
CA ALA A 247 -4.31 -12.46 24.56
C ALA A 247 -5.74 -12.38 25.14
N PHE A 248 -6.45 -13.50 25.25
CA PHE A 248 -7.80 -13.52 25.82
C PHE A 248 -7.77 -13.20 27.32
N ASP A 249 -6.84 -13.79 28.06
CA ASP A 249 -6.63 -13.48 29.48
C ASP A 249 -6.27 -12.01 29.70
N THR A 250 -5.46 -11.42 28.82
CA THR A 250 -5.11 -10.00 28.88
C THR A 250 -6.30 -9.10 28.55
N ILE A 251 -7.17 -9.49 27.61
CA ILE A 251 -8.42 -8.78 27.32
C ILE A 251 -9.36 -8.84 28.54
N ARG A 252 -9.42 -9.99 29.20
CA ARG A 252 -10.17 -10.19 30.46
C ARG A 252 -9.66 -9.23 31.54
N GLU A 253 -8.35 -9.17 31.75
CA GLU A 253 -7.73 -8.24 32.70
C GLU A 253 -8.08 -6.77 32.38
N LEU A 254 -7.96 -6.36 31.12
CA LEU A 254 -8.30 -4.99 30.69
C LEU A 254 -9.77 -4.65 30.92
N PHE A 255 -10.66 -5.63 30.73
CA PHE A 255 -12.08 -5.53 31.00
C PHE A 255 -12.37 -5.40 32.50
N GLU A 256 -11.83 -6.27 33.34
CA GLU A 256 -12.00 -6.24 34.80
C GLU A 256 -11.44 -4.94 35.42
N ARG A 257 -10.40 -4.36 34.83
CA ARG A 257 -9.85 -3.03 35.19
C ARG A 257 -10.67 -1.85 34.67
N GLY A 258 -11.72 -2.06 33.88
CA GLY A 258 -12.57 -1.00 33.33
C GLY A 258 -11.92 -0.13 32.25
N THR A 259 -10.86 -0.61 31.59
CA THR A 259 -10.04 0.21 30.66
C THR A 259 -10.46 0.13 29.19
N LEU A 260 -11.44 -0.74 28.86
CA LEU A 260 -11.95 -0.93 27.50
C LEU A 260 -13.06 0.06 27.09
N GLY A 261 -13.46 0.95 28.01
CA GLY A 261 -14.53 1.94 27.81
C GLY A 261 -15.90 1.47 28.26
N GLU A 262 -16.78 2.42 28.56
CA GLU A 262 -18.12 2.17 29.08
C GLU A 262 -18.99 1.34 28.11
N GLY A 263 -19.74 0.38 28.64
CA GLY A 263 -20.70 -0.43 27.86
C GLY A 263 -20.10 -1.58 27.02
N THR A 264 -18.79 -1.85 27.13
CA THR A 264 -18.16 -3.00 26.48
C THR A 264 -18.23 -4.23 27.39
N THR A 265 -18.97 -5.28 27.00
CA THR A 265 -18.95 -6.58 27.71
C THR A 265 -17.72 -7.40 27.30
N TYR A 266 -17.31 -8.37 28.13
CA TYR A 266 -16.21 -9.27 27.81
C TYR A 266 -16.45 -10.03 26.50
N GLU A 267 -17.67 -10.57 26.31
CA GLU A 267 -18.06 -11.25 25.07
C GLU A 267 -17.88 -10.34 23.84
N LYS A 268 -18.32 -9.08 23.93
CA LYS A 268 -18.17 -8.10 22.85
C LYS A 268 -16.70 -7.81 22.57
N ALA A 269 -15.87 -7.66 23.61
CA ALA A 269 -14.43 -7.41 23.46
C ALA A 269 -13.71 -8.55 22.72
N ILE A 270 -14.02 -9.81 23.05
CA ILE A 270 -13.42 -10.97 22.37
C ILE A 270 -13.94 -11.10 20.92
N LYS A 271 -15.24 -10.88 20.68
CA LYS A 271 -15.79 -10.87 19.30
C LYS A 271 -15.16 -9.76 18.45
N ASN A 272 -14.97 -8.59 19.03
CA ASN A 272 -14.29 -7.47 18.38
C ASN A 272 -12.83 -7.80 18.06
N TYR A 273 -12.09 -8.38 19.02
CA TYR A 273 -10.73 -8.84 18.80
C TYR A 273 -10.65 -9.83 17.63
N ARG A 274 -11.49 -10.87 17.62
CA ARG A 274 -11.55 -11.82 16.51
C ARG A 274 -11.90 -11.14 15.19
N SER A 275 -12.88 -10.24 15.17
CA SER A 275 -13.26 -9.50 13.97
C SER A 275 -12.11 -8.61 13.44
N ALA A 276 -11.35 -7.99 14.34
CA ALA A 276 -10.18 -7.19 13.98
C ALA A 276 -9.08 -8.05 13.33
N ILE A 277 -8.78 -9.21 13.93
CA ILE A 277 -7.84 -10.18 13.35
C ILE A 277 -8.32 -10.68 11.99
N GLU A 278 -9.59 -11.04 11.85
CA GLU A 278 -10.16 -11.52 10.58
C GLU A 278 -10.05 -10.47 9.47
N LYS A 279 -10.41 -9.21 9.75
CA LYS A 279 -10.24 -8.10 8.79
C LYS A 279 -8.76 -7.89 8.46
N GLY A 280 -7.89 -7.97 9.46
CA GLY A 280 -6.45 -7.85 9.28
C GLY A 280 -5.85 -8.97 8.42
N LEU A 281 -6.28 -10.21 8.60
CA LEU A 281 -5.86 -11.35 7.78
C LEU A 281 -6.30 -11.20 6.33
N LEU A 282 -7.57 -10.83 6.11
CA LEU A 282 -8.08 -10.50 4.77
C LEU A 282 -7.24 -9.41 4.13
N LYS A 283 -6.90 -8.34 4.86
CA LYS A 283 -6.02 -7.27 4.39
C LYS A 283 -4.63 -7.78 4.01
N ILE A 284 -3.96 -8.57 4.86
CA ILE A 284 -2.61 -9.08 4.56
C ILE A 284 -2.64 -9.98 3.32
N MET A 285 -3.62 -10.88 3.21
CA MET A 285 -3.79 -11.71 2.01
C MET A 285 -4.04 -10.88 0.76
N SER A 286 -4.88 -9.85 0.87
CA SER A 286 -5.26 -9.01 -0.26
C SER A 286 -4.10 -8.20 -0.82
N LYS A 287 -3.07 -7.89 -0.01
CA LYS A 287 -1.84 -7.23 -0.48
C LYS A 287 -1.17 -7.96 -1.63
N MET A 288 -1.24 -9.30 -1.66
CA MET A 288 -0.69 -10.15 -2.73
C MET A 288 -1.77 -10.57 -3.76
N GLY A 289 -3.01 -10.12 -3.60
CA GLY A 289 -4.14 -10.54 -4.44
C GLY A 289 -4.64 -11.95 -4.12
N ILE A 290 -4.44 -12.45 -2.89
CA ILE A 290 -4.91 -13.78 -2.47
C ILE A 290 -6.29 -13.65 -1.84
N SER A 291 -7.28 -14.38 -2.35
CA SER A 291 -8.66 -14.31 -1.87
C SER A 291 -8.97 -15.28 -0.71
N VAL A 292 -8.30 -16.44 -0.65
CA VAL A 292 -8.68 -17.51 0.30
C VAL A 292 -7.52 -17.92 1.21
N ILE A 293 -7.80 -18.02 2.52
CA ILE A 293 -6.79 -18.39 3.54
C ILE A 293 -6.19 -19.79 3.29
N GLY A 294 -6.94 -20.66 2.63
CA GLY A 294 -6.48 -22.00 2.23
C GLY A 294 -5.27 -21.95 1.29
N SER A 295 -5.22 -20.96 0.39
CA SER A 295 -4.08 -20.72 -0.52
C SER A 295 -2.95 -19.94 0.14
N TYR A 296 -3.27 -19.09 1.12
CA TYR A 296 -2.26 -18.35 1.88
C TYR A 296 -1.49 -19.25 2.87
N ARG A 297 -2.15 -20.27 3.42
CA ARG A 297 -1.56 -21.20 4.40
C ARG A 297 -0.39 -21.98 3.80
N GLY A 298 0.77 -21.86 4.42
CA GLY A 298 2.01 -22.50 3.94
C GLY A 298 2.62 -21.86 2.70
N ALA A 299 2.07 -20.74 2.20
CA ALA A 299 2.58 -20.08 1.00
C ALA A 299 3.80 -19.17 1.26
N GLN A 300 4.10 -18.87 2.53
CA GLN A 300 5.25 -18.08 2.95
C GLN A 300 5.35 -16.71 2.23
N ILE A 301 4.27 -15.92 2.29
CA ILE A 301 4.18 -14.58 1.68
C ILE A 301 4.96 -13.55 2.54
N PHE A 302 6.23 -13.85 2.80
CA PHE A 302 7.12 -13.09 3.66
C PHE A 302 8.56 -13.11 3.11
N GLU A 303 9.32 -12.06 3.40
CA GLU A 303 10.78 -12.01 3.28
C GLU A 303 11.40 -12.00 4.69
N ALA A 304 12.44 -12.80 4.90
CA ALA A 304 13.19 -12.83 6.15
C ALA A 304 14.41 -11.89 6.07
N ILE A 305 14.52 -10.92 6.97
CA ILE A 305 15.64 -9.96 7.01
C ILE A 305 16.50 -10.23 8.25
N GLY A 306 17.71 -10.74 8.02
CA GLY A 306 18.69 -10.96 9.09
C GLY A 306 18.56 -12.30 9.80
N LEU A 307 17.92 -13.31 9.20
CA LEU A 307 17.93 -14.70 9.69
C LEU A 307 18.97 -15.52 8.92
N SER A 308 19.69 -16.41 9.61
CA SER A 308 20.68 -17.29 8.99
C SER A 308 20.03 -18.29 8.02
N SER A 309 20.77 -18.64 6.96
CA SER A 309 20.33 -19.61 5.96
C SER A 309 20.00 -20.97 6.61
N ASP A 310 20.82 -21.45 7.55
CA ASP A 310 20.59 -22.72 8.26
C ASP A 310 19.25 -22.75 9.01
N LEU A 311 18.88 -21.66 9.70
CA LEU A 311 17.60 -21.55 10.40
C LEU A 311 16.44 -21.53 9.40
N VAL A 312 16.57 -20.78 8.30
CA VAL A 312 15.55 -20.70 7.25
C VAL A 312 15.35 -22.07 6.59
N ASP A 313 16.41 -22.78 6.23
CA ASP A 313 16.31 -24.09 5.56
C ASP A 313 15.65 -25.14 6.44
N GLN A 314 15.89 -25.09 7.76
CA GLN A 314 15.28 -26.03 8.70
C GLN A 314 13.80 -25.73 8.97
N CYS A 315 13.46 -24.46 9.22
CA CYS A 315 12.18 -24.05 9.78
C CYS A 315 11.24 -23.31 8.82
N PHE A 316 11.77 -22.72 7.74
CA PHE A 316 11.06 -21.79 6.84
C PHE A 316 11.49 -21.96 5.38
N ASN A 317 11.75 -23.20 4.97
CA ASN A 317 12.44 -23.51 3.72
C ASN A 317 11.74 -22.85 2.52
N GLY A 318 12.51 -22.12 1.70
CA GLY A 318 12.01 -21.38 0.54
C GLY A 318 11.66 -19.91 0.80
N THR A 319 11.71 -19.43 2.05
CA THR A 319 11.56 -18.00 2.35
C THR A 319 12.79 -17.22 1.84
N PRO A 320 12.60 -16.15 1.06
CA PRO A 320 13.72 -15.29 0.66
C PRO A 320 14.42 -14.69 1.89
N SER A 321 15.75 -14.86 1.98
CA SER A 321 16.59 -14.13 2.92
C SER A 321 17.85 -13.63 2.23
N LYS A 322 17.83 -12.36 1.82
CA LYS A 322 18.93 -11.76 1.04
C LYS A 322 20.10 -11.31 1.89
N VAL A 323 19.83 -11.00 3.15
CA VAL A 323 20.84 -10.70 4.16
C VAL A 323 20.67 -11.72 5.27
N GLU A 324 21.55 -12.71 5.26
CA GLU A 324 21.62 -13.71 6.32
C GLU A 324 22.19 -13.10 7.60
N GLY A 325 21.81 -13.64 8.75
CA GLY A 325 22.17 -13.09 10.06
C GLY A 325 22.05 -14.08 11.21
N VAL A 326 21.12 -13.83 12.15
CA VAL A 326 21.02 -14.54 13.43
C VAL A 326 20.52 -15.99 13.28
N GLY A 327 20.99 -16.87 14.16
CA GLY A 327 20.57 -18.27 14.22
C GLY A 327 19.77 -18.60 15.49
N PHE A 328 19.63 -19.90 15.77
CA PHE A 328 18.94 -20.40 16.97
C PHE A 328 19.51 -19.79 18.25
N ASN A 329 20.83 -19.68 18.36
CA ASN A 329 21.50 -19.20 19.57
C ASN A 329 21.07 -17.78 19.95
N GLU A 330 21.10 -16.83 19.00
CA GLU A 330 20.72 -15.44 19.29
C GLU A 330 19.22 -15.32 19.62
N ILE A 331 18.35 -16.07 18.93
CA ILE A 331 16.90 -16.10 19.22
C ILE A 331 16.65 -16.68 20.63
N ALA A 332 17.40 -17.72 21.02
CA ALA A 332 17.31 -18.30 22.35
C ALA A 332 17.75 -17.30 23.42
N VAL A 333 18.83 -16.54 23.20
CA VAL A 333 19.29 -15.48 24.12
C VAL A 333 18.22 -14.39 24.29
N GLU A 334 17.59 -13.92 23.21
CA GLU A 334 16.50 -12.93 23.31
C GLU A 334 15.30 -13.48 24.09
N THR A 335 14.98 -14.76 23.90
CA THR A 335 13.87 -15.44 24.61
C THR A 335 14.18 -15.65 26.09
N LEU A 336 15.39 -16.12 26.42
CA LEU A 336 15.88 -16.25 27.79
C LEU A 336 15.94 -14.91 28.52
N THR A 337 16.32 -13.83 27.82
CA THR A 337 16.34 -12.48 28.41
C THR A 337 14.95 -12.06 28.88
N ARG A 338 13.90 -12.27 28.07
CA ARG A 338 12.52 -11.99 28.46
C ARG A 338 12.04 -12.92 29.58
N HIS A 339 12.40 -14.19 29.49
CA HIS A 339 12.06 -15.19 30.50
C HIS A 339 12.66 -14.86 31.88
N GLN A 340 13.95 -14.50 31.92
CA GLN A 340 14.63 -14.08 33.14
C GLN A 340 14.01 -12.81 33.73
N ARG A 341 13.61 -11.83 32.90
CA ARG A 341 12.88 -10.65 33.38
C ARG A 341 11.55 -11.01 34.05
N ALA A 342 10.87 -12.05 33.57
CA ALA A 342 9.62 -12.52 34.14
C ALA A 342 9.77 -13.30 35.45
N PHE A 343 10.81 -14.15 35.55
CA PHE A 343 10.91 -15.16 36.61
C PHE A 343 12.13 -15.03 37.55
N ALA A 344 13.02 -14.06 37.36
CA ALA A 344 14.18 -13.85 38.25
C ALA A 344 13.78 -13.48 39.69
N LYS A 345 14.57 -13.95 40.67
CA LYS A 345 14.36 -13.74 42.11
C LYS A 345 15.13 -12.50 42.64
N PRO A 346 14.61 -11.79 43.66
CA PRO A 346 13.30 -11.98 44.30
C PRO A 346 12.21 -11.22 43.55
N VAL A 347 11.02 -11.84 43.45
CA VAL A 347 9.79 -11.13 43.12
C VAL A 347 9.60 -10.03 44.18
N PRO A 348 9.40 -8.75 43.81
CA PRO A 348 9.22 -7.68 44.79
C PRO A 348 8.08 -8.01 45.76
N GLU A 349 8.31 -7.88 47.08
CA GLU A 349 7.29 -8.08 48.13
C GLU A 349 6.06 -7.17 47.94
N GLU A 350 6.21 -6.07 47.20
CA GLU A 350 5.15 -5.11 46.86
C GLU A 350 4.40 -5.42 45.54
N GLY A 351 4.65 -6.57 44.94
CA GLY A 351 3.64 -7.22 44.08
C GLY A 351 3.31 -6.56 42.73
N ASN A 352 4.20 -5.80 42.08
CA ASN A 352 3.94 -5.35 40.70
C ASN A 352 5.16 -5.45 39.79
N LEU A 353 5.38 -6.64 39.22
CA LEU A 353 6.03 -6.74 37.91
C LEU A 353 5.18 -5.91 36.93
N ALA A 354 5.80 -5.02 36.16
CA ALA A 354 5.09 -4.12 35.25
C ALA A 354 5.54 -4.34 33.80
N LEU A 355 4.61 -4.18 32.87
CA LEU A 355 4.93 -4.22 31.44
C LEU A 355 5.68 -2.94 31.03
N GLU A 356 6.85 -3.11 30.44
CA GLU A 356 7.65 -1.99 29.93
C GLU A 356 6.94 -1.25 28.77
N ASP A 357 7.24 0.03 28.61
CA ASP A 357 6.95 0.82 27.39
C ASP A 357 8.28 1.00 26.65
N PRO A 358 8.64 0.07 25.75
CA PRO A 358 9.90 0.14 25.02
C PRO A 358 9.89 1.22 23.95
N GLY A 359 8.75 1.86 23.64
CA GLY A 359 8.68 2.90 22.62
C GLY A 359 8.91 2.41 21.19
N PHE A 360 8.43 1.22 20.81
CA PHE A 360 8.54 0.73 19.44
C PHE A 360 7.72 1.57 18.45
N TYR A 361 6.57 2.12 18.85
CA TYR A 361 5.72 2.93 17.97
C TYR A 361 5.98 4.43 18.14
N ARG A 362 6.45 4.86 19.31
CA ARG A 362 6.78 6.26 19.61
C ARG A 362 8.02 6.35 20.50
N PHE A 363 8.88 7.32 20.18
CA PHE A 363 10.10 7.57 20.95
C PHE A 363 9.88 7.68 22.46
N ARG A 364 10.69 6.92 23.20
CA ARG A 364 10.87 7.00 24.66
C ARG A 364 12.33 7.19 24.99
N ARG A 365 12.62 8.03 26.01
CA ARG A 365 13.99 8.40 26.38
C ARG A 365 14.86 7.19 26.78
N GLN A 366 14.26 6.19 27.41
CA GLN A 366 14.92 4.96 27.88
C GLN A 366 14.49 3.73 27.07
N GLY A 367 13.84 3.92 25.92
CA GLY A 367 13.29 2.85 25.09
C GLY A 367 14.21 2.42 23.95
N GLU A 368 13.59 1.86 22.91
CA GLU A 368 14.18 1.53 21.62
C GLU A 368 14.82 2.75 20.97
N GLN A 369 15.87 2.50 20.18
CA GLN A 369 16.47 3.56 19.39
C GLN A 369 15.52 4.04 18.29
N HIS A 370 15.61 5.33 17.99
CA HIS A 370 14.95 5.93 16.83
C HIS A 370 15.96 6.77 16.05
N ALA A 371 15.88 6.73 14.74
CA ALA A 371 16.68 7.62 13.89
C ALA A 371 16.27 9.09 14.03
N ILE A 372 15.02 9.38 14.41
CA ILE A 372 14.53 10.75 14.64
C ILE A 372 14.24 10.95 16.13
N THR A 373 15.14 11.66 16.80
CA THR A 373 15.05 11.98 18.23
C THR A 373 14.86 13.47 18.48
N PRO A 374 14.45 13.91 19.68
CA PRO A 374 14.34 15.34 19.99
C PRO A 374 15.64 16.15 19.76
N PRO A 375 16.85 15.64 20.10
CA PRO A 375 18.11 16.30 19.72
C PRO A 375 18.28 16.50 18.21
N VAL A 376 17.94 15.48 17.42
CA VAL A 376 17.97 15.55 15.95
C VAL A 376 17.06 16.66 15.44
N ILE A 377 15.79 16.70 15.89
CA ILE A 377 14.83 17.73 15.49
C ILE A 377 15.31 19.13 15.88
N LYS A 378 15.82 19.29 17.10
CA LYS A 378 16.33 20.57 17.61
C LYS A 378 17.49 21.08 16.74
N ASN A 379 18.51 20.25 16.53
CA ASN A 379 19.70 20.65 15.77
C ASN A 379 19.37 20.90 14.30
N PHE A 380 18.46 20.10 13.72
CA PHE A 380 17.94 20.32 12.36
C PHE A 380 17.29 21.70 12.23
N HIS A 381 16.36 22.05 13.13
CA HIS A 381 15.66 23.34 13.09
C HIS A 381 16.58 24.53 13.35
N THR A 382 17.64 24.36 14.13
CA THR A 382 18.71 25.37 14.26
C THR A 382 19.40 25.57 12.92
N PHE A 383 19.86 24.49 12.28
CA PHE A 383 20.57 24.54 11.00
C PHE A 383 19.77 25.21 9.90
N VAL A 384 18.53 24.79 9.63
CA VAL A 384 17.76 25.35 8.51
C VAL A 384 17.43 26.84 8.68
N LYS A 385 17.46 27.35 9.92
CA LYS A 385 17.29 28.78 10.23
C LYS A 385 18.59 29.57 10.15
N SER A 386 19.71 29.00 10.61
CA SER A 386 21.01 29.69 10.65
C SER A 386 21.76 29.60 9.33
N ASN A 387 21.55 28.52 8.57
CA ASN A 387 22.28 28.14 7.36
C ASN A 387 23.81 28.07 7.56
N LYS A 388 24.26 27.72 8.77
CA LYS A 388 25.69 27.63 9.11
C LYS A 388 26.22 26.20 8.97
N PRO A 389 27.43 25.99 8.40
CA PRO A 389 28.04 24.66 8.28
C PRO A 389 28.21 23.94 9.62
N GLU A 390 28.52 24.66 10.70
CA GLU A 390 28.72 24.06 12.02
C GLU A 390 27.41 23.48 12.59
N ASP A 391 26.28 24.15 12.32
CA ASP A 391 24.96 23.67 12.75
C ASP A 391 24.51 22.45 11.90
N TYR A 392 24.86 22.41 10.61
CA TYR A 392 24.63 21.22 9.78
C TYR A 392 25.40 20.03 10.32
N LYS A 393 26.68 20.23 10.66
CA LYS A 393 27.52 19.20 11.26
C LYS A 393 26.94 18.69 12.58
N ALA A 394 26.50 19.58 13.47
CA ALA A 394 25.85 19.19 14.72
C ALA A 394 24.56 18.36 14.50
N TYR A 395 23.79 18.68 13.46
CA TYR A 395 22.65 17.88 13.02
C TYR A 395 23.08 16.47 12.56
N VAL A 396 24.06 16.38 11.64
CA VAL A 396 24.57 15.10 11.11
C VAL A 396 25.17 14.24 12.23
N ASP A 397 25.94 14.83 13.14
CA ASP A 397 26.53 14.13 14.29
C ASP A 397 25.43 13.55 15.21
N SER A 398 24.30 14.25 15.37
CA SER A 398 23.16 13.77 16.15
C SER A 398 22.45 12.58 15.50
N ILE A 399 22.37 12.55 14.16
CA ILE A 399 21.87 11.39 13.42
C ILE A 399 22.81 10.19 13.60
N LYS A 400 24.12 10.42 13.47
CA LYS A 400 25.14 9.37 13.58
C LYS A 400 25.20 8.75 14.99
N ALA A 401 24.90 9.53 16.03
CA ALA A 401 24.86 9.06 17.41
C ALA A 401 23.80 7.98 17.68
N SER A 402 22.79 7.86 16.82
CA SER A 402 21.71 6.87 16.96
C SER A 402 21.93 5.59 16.15
N ARG A 403 23.10 5.39 15.54
CA ARG A 403 23.41 4.21 14.68
C ARG A 403 23.93 3.00 15.50
N PRO A 404 23.77 1.76 15.01
CA PRO A 404 23.14 1.37 13.74
C PRO A 404 21.61 1.19 13.84
N ASN A 405 20.88 1.71 12.85
CA ASN A 405 19.43 1.48 12.67
C ASN A 405 19.13 0.71 11.37
N ALA A 406 19.88 0.96 10.30
CA ALA A 406 19.63 0.41 8.97
C ALA A 406 20.86 -0.30 8.39
N LEU A 407 20.69 -1.03 7.29
CA LEU A 407 21.77 -1.81 6.66
C LEU A 407 22.95 -0.93 6.24
N ARG A 408 22.69 0.26 5.71
CA ARG A 408 23.74 1.24 5.36
C ARG A 408 24.63 1.65 6.54
N ASP A 409 24.14 1.55 7.78
CA ASP A 409 24.94 1.89 8.96
C ASP A 409 26.03 0.85 9.26
N LEU A 410 25.98 -0.31 8.60
CA LEU A 410 27.03 -1.34 8.62
C LEU A 410 28.03 -1.19 7.48
N LEU A 411 27.88 -0.16 6.64
CA LEU A 411 28.79 0.14 5.56
C LEU A 411 29.73 1.28 5.96
N GLU A 412 30.92 1.27 5.38
CA GLU A 412 31.83 2.41 5.38
C GLU A 412 32.27 2.70 3.94
N ILE A 413 32.47 3.99 3.66
CA ILE A 413 32.99 4.46 2.38
C ILE A 413 34.52 4.38 2.45
N THR A 414 35.12 3.67 1.50
CA THR A 414 36.57 3.40 1.44
C THR A 414 37.17 3.99 0.17
N ALA A 415 38.43 4.43 0.27
CA ALA A 415 39.18 4.91 -0.88
C ALA A 415 39.70 3.72 -1.73
N THR A 416 39.59 3.82 -3.06
CA THR A 416 39.94 2.74 -4.00
C THR A 416 41.20 3.02 -4.82
N GLY A 417 42.04 3.97 -4.39
CA GLY A 417 43.31 4.30 -5.04
C GLY A 417 43.29 5.53 -5.94
N ARG A 418 42.21 6.31 -5.93
CA ARG A 418 42.20 7.69 -6.46
C ARG A 418 42.64 8.68 -5.39
N ASP A 419 43.43 9.67 -5.78
CA ASP A 419 43.79 10.78 -4.91
C ASP A 419 42.58 11.71 -4.70
N PRO A 420 42.37 12.22 -3.47
CA PRO A 420 41.38 13.27 -3.23
C PRO A 420 41.63 14.49 -4.12
N ILE A 421 40.55 15.08 -4.62
CA ILE A 421 40.57 16.27 -5.47
C ILE A 421 40.12 17.51 -4.70
N SER A 422 40.40 18.70 -5.24
CA SER A 422 39.86 19.93 -4.66
C SER A 422 38.33 19.96 -4.80
N LEU A 423 37.64 20.51 -3.80
CA LEU A 423 36.19 20.73 -3.87
C LEU A 423 35.78 21.60 -5.06
N SER A 424 36.69 22.45 -5.58
CA SER A 424 36.46 23.26 -6.77
C SER A 424 36.39 22.45 -8.07
N GLU A 425 36.94 21.23 -8.10
CA GLU A 425 36.92 20.33 -9.24
C GLU A 425 35.64 19.48 -9.29
N VAL A 426 34.95 19.35 -8.15
CA VAL A 426 33.66 18.65 -8.06
C VAL A 426 32.55 19.53 -8.64
N GLU A 427 31.67 18.92 -9.43
CA GLU A 427 30.49 19.56 -10.01
C GLU A 427 29.74 20.44 -9.00
N PRO A 428 29.17 21.58 -9.42
CA PRO A 428 28.60 22.55 -8.50
C PRO A 428 27.32 22.02 -7.82
N ILE A 429 26.94 22.65 -6.72
CA ILE A 429 25.83 22.20 -5.87
C ILE A 429 24.48 22.17 -6.61
N GLU A 430 24.32 23.01 -7.64
CA GLU A 430 23.16 23.03 -8.52
C GLU A 430 22.95 21.67 -9.21
N GLU A 431 24.02 21.05 -9.73
CA GLU A 431 23.93 19.77 -10.45
C GLU A 431 23.55 18.62 -9.51
N ILE A 432 24.04 18.66 -8.27
CA ILE A 432 23.65 17.70 -7.23
C ILE A 432 22.17 17.88 -6.87
N ARG A 433 21.71 19.11 -6.62
CA ARG A 433 20.32 19.38 -6.18
C ARG A 433 19.27 19.09 -7.26
N ARG A 434 19.62 19.11 -8.55
CA ARG A 434 18.72 18.66 -9.64
C ARG A 434 18.29 17.20 -9.49
N ARG A 435 19.11 16.38 -8.81
CA ARG A 435 18.82 14.97 -8.51
C ARG A 435 17.88 14.80 -7.32
N PHE A 436 17.57 15.87 -6.60
CA PHE A 436 16.75 15.83 -5.41
C PHE A 436 15.29 16.11 -5.74
N THR A 437 14.43 15.27 -5.17
CA THR A 437 12.98 15.44 -5.26
C THR A 437 12.34 15.42 -3.88
N THR A 438 11.20 16.10 -3.69
CA THR A 438 10.36 15.88 -2.51
C THR A 438 9.31 14.82 -2.80
N ALA A 439 9.05 13.94 -1.84
CA ALA A 439 8.14 12.82 -2.04
C ALA A 439 6.70 13.28 -2.30
N GLY A 440 5.93 12.48 -3.06
CA GLY A 440 4.52 12.72 -3.30
C GLY A 440 3.71 12.62 -2.01
N MET A 441 3.43 13.76 -1.38
CA MET A 441 2.70 13.87 -0.12
C MET A 441 1.43 14.68 -0.37
N SER A 442 0.28 14.02 -0.31
CA SER A 442 -0.94 14.61 -0.85
C SER A 442 -1.41 15.87 -0.13
N LEU A 443 -1.89 16.83 -0.92
CA LEU A 443 -2.78 17.87 -0.42
C LEU A 443 -4.02 17.21 0.21
N GLY A 444 -4.26 17.51 1.48
CA GLY A 444 -5.21 16.78 2.34
C GLY A 444 -4.49 16.07 3.48
N ALA A 445 -3.46 15.27 3.20
CA ALA A 445 -2.57 14.77 4.24
C ALA A 445 -1.77 15.94 4.84
N LEU A 446 -1.20 16.77 3.97
CA LEU A 446 -0.56 18.04 4.30
C LEU A 446 -1.52 19.21 4.15
N SER A 447 -1.26 20.28 4.90
CA SER A 447 -1.91 21.58 4.70
C SER A 447 -1.52 22.19 3.34
N PRO A 448 -2.37 23.05 2.77
CA PRO A 448 -2.02 23.81 1.57
C PRO A 448 -0.69 24.57 1.71
N GLU A 449 -0.46 25.17 2.88
CA GLU A 449 0.72 25.97 3.18
C GLU A 449 2.01 25.15 3.13
N ALA A 450 2.03 23.98 3.79
CA ALA A 450 3.19 23.09 3.78
C ALA A 450 3.47 22.53 2.38
N HIS A 451 2.41 22.17 1.65
CA HIS A 451 2.52 21.62 0.30
C HIS A 451 3.10 22.64 -0.70
N GLU A 452 2.65 23.90 -0.66
CA GLU A 452 3.19 24.96 -1.52
C GLU A 452 4.61 25.36 -1.14
N CYS A 453 4.92 25.39 0.16
CA CYS A 453 6.25 25.68 0.66
C CYS A 453 7.30 24.74 0.03
N LEU A 454 7.01 23.43 -0.03
CA LEU A 454 7.87 22.45 -0.69
C LEU A 454 7.99 22.70 -2.20
N ALA A 455 6.87 22.94 -2.89
CA ALA A 455 6.89 23.16 -4.34
C ALA A 455 7.71 24.40 -4.73
N ILE A 456 7.51 25.51 -4.02
CA ILE A 456 8.24 26.76 -4.25
C ILE A 456 9.74 26.52 -4.01
N ALA A 457 10.11 25.88 -2.90
CA ALA A 457 11.51 25.62 -2.58
C ALA A 457 12.22 24.78 -3.66
N MET A 458 11.58 23.69 -4.11
CA MET A 458 12.16 22.83 -5.14
C MET A 458 12.29 23.54 -6.48
N ASN A 459 11.30 24.36 -6.84
CA ASN A 459 11.33 25.14 -8.07
C ASN A 459 12.42 26.23 -8.06
N HIS A 460 12.76 26.80 -6.89
CA HIS A 460 13.87 27.75 -6.75
C HIS A 460 15.24 27.11 -7.01
N ILE A 461 15.43 25.85 -6.62
CA ILE A 461 16.73 25.16 -6.71
C ILE A 461 16.88 24.25 -7.93
N GLY A 462 15.88 24.21 -8.81
CA GLY A 462 15.89 23.36 -10.00
C GLY A 462 15.70 21.86 -9.73
N GLY A 463 15.36 21.48 -8.50
CA GLY A 463 14.91 20.13 -8.17
C GLY A 463 13.42 19.94 -8.50
N LYS A 464 12.80 18.89 -7.98
CA LYS A 464 11.39 18.56 -8.32
C LYS A 464 10.55 18.28 -7.07
N SER A 465 9.41 18.94 -6.93
CA SER A 465 8.38 18.52 -5.96
C SER A 465 7.32 17.63 -6.62
N ASN A 466 6.60 16.86 -5.82
CA ASN A 466 5.58 15.92 -6.26
C ASN A 466 4.24 16.20 -5.56
N SER A 467 3.16 16.28 -6.33
CA SER A 467 1.80 16.59 -5.86
C SER A 467 1.19 15.54 -4.91
N GLY A 468 1.69 14.30 -4.97
CA GLY A 468 1.06 13.15 -4.33
C GLY A 468 -0.35 12.85 -4.87
N GLU A 469 -1.05 11.94 -4.19
CA GLU A 469 -2.32 11.36 -4.67
C GLU A 469 -3.55 12.28 -4.54
N GLY A 470 -3.38 13.54 -4.15
CA GLY A 470 -4.48 14.41 -3.72
C GLY A 470 -5.11 15.27 -4.81
N GLY A 471 -4.59 15.22 -6.03
CA GLY A 471 -4.78 16.29 -7.02
C GLY A 471 -3.99 17.55 -6.67
N GLU A 472 -4.07 18.57 -7.51
CA GLU A 472 -3.46 19.87 -7.28
C GLU A 472 -4.43 20.97 -7.71
N ASP A 473 -4.40 22.13 -7.03
CA ASP A 473 -5.26 23.25 -7.42
C ASP A 473 -4.79 23.83 -8.77
N PRO A 474 -5.67 23.93 -9.79
CA PRO A 474 -5.29 24.45 -11.11
C PRO A 474 -4.63 25.82 -11.09
N GLU A 475 -4.97 26.68 -10.13
CA GLU A 475 -4.35 28.02 -10.00
C GLU A 475 -2.83 27.97 -9.81
N ARG A 476 -2.30 26.84 -9.32
CA ARG A 476 -0.87 26.68 -9.06
C ARG A 476 -0.02 26.60 -10.32
N VAL A 477 -0.62 26.34 -11.49
CA VAL A 477 0.12 26.31 -12.76
C VAL A 477 0.72 27.68 -13.11
N HIS A 478 0.12 28.76 -12.61
CA HIS A 478 0.58 30.13 -12.81
C HIS A 478 1.62 30.54 -11.77
N ARG A 479 2.61 31.32 -12.22
CA ARG A 479 3.57 31.96 -11.32
C ARG A 479 2.89 33.11 -10.58
N ARG A 480 3.26 33.29 -9.32
CA ARG A 480 2.85 34.44 -8.52
C ARG A 480 3.61 35.70 -8.97
N PRO A 481 3.08 36.91 -8.67
CA PRO A 481 3.77 38.17 -9.00
C PRO A 481 5.19 38.30 -8.42
N ASN A 482 5.48 37.62 -7.31
CA ASN A 482 6.82 37.60 -6.69
C ASN A 482 7.79 36.60 -7.36
N GLY A 483 7.39 35.92 -8.42
CA GLY A 483 8.20 34.93 -9.15
C GLY A 483 8.08 33.49 -8.63
N ASP A 484 7.47 33.29 -7.45
CA ASP A 484 7.25 31.96 -6.88
C ASP A 484 6.34 31.13 -7.76
N TRP A 485 6.68 29.84 -7.86
CA TRP A 485 5.89 28.88 -8.61
C TRP A 485 5.48 27.74 -7.69
N PRO A 486 4.19 27.69 -7.27
CA PRO A 486 3.69 26.63 -6.40
C PRO A 486 3.28 25.34 -7.15
N ASN A 487 3.46 25.29 -8.48
CA ASN A 487 3.20 24.10 -9.29
C ASN A 487 4.19 22.98 -8.94
N SER A 488 3.68 21.78 -8.66
CA SER A 488 4.55 20.61 -8.51
C SER A 488 5.09 20.14 -9.86
N ALA A 489 6.40 19.95 -9.98
CA ALA A 489 7.01 19.48 -11.22
C ALA A 489 6.62 18.04 -11.57
N ILE A 490 6.46 17.20 -10.54
CA ILE A 490 5.98 15.82 -10.66
C ILE A 490 4.50 15.77 -10.29
N LYS A 491 3.70 15.11 -11.13
CA LYS A 491 2.28 14.88 -10.89
C LYS A 491 2.01 13.38 -10.70
N GLN A 492 1.43 13.00 -9.58
CA GLN A 492 1.17 11.59 -9.29
C GLN A 492 -0.16 11.13 -9.91
N VAL A 493 -0.18 9.89 -10.41
CA VAL A 493 -1.36 9.12 -10.81
C VAL A 493 -1.41 7.89 -9.90
N ALA A 494 -2.43 7.84 -9.04
CA ALA A 494 -2.66 6.77 -8.07
C ALA A 494 -4.05 6.13 -8.27
N ALA A 495 -4.30 4.99 -7.63
CA ALA A 495 -5.54 4.20 -7.76
C ALA A 495 -6.85 4.99 -7.58
N GLY A 496 -6.89 6.03 -6.73
CA GLY A 496 -8.09 6.85 -6.55
C GLY A 496 -8.41 7.81 -7.71
N ARG A 497 -7.44 8.09 -8.60
CA ARG A 497 -7.51 9.07 -9.70
C ARG A 497 -8.04 10.46 -9.26
N PHE A 498 -7.77 10.85 -8.02
CA PHE A 498 -8.24 12.13 -7.49
C PHE A 498 -7.59 13.30 -8.24
N GLY A 499 -8.42 14.12 -8.90
CA GLY A 499 -7.97 15.32 -9.62
C GLY A 499 -7.10 15.03 -10.85
N VAL A 500 -7.14 13.81 -11.39
CA VAL A 500 -6.34 13.43 -12.57
C VAL A 500 -7.13 13.76 -13.84
N THR A 501 -6.77 14.86 -14.49
CA THR A 501 -7.35 15.35 -15.76
C THR A 501 -6.25 15.58 -16.80
N ALA A 502 -6.62 15.78 -18.07
CA ALA A 502 -5.65 16.17 -19.11
C ALA A 502 -4.86 17.42 -18.73
N THR A 503 -5.51 18.43 -18.14
CA THR A 503 -4.87 19.68 -17.67
C THR A 503 -3.86 19.43 -16.56
N TYR A 504 -4.23 18.62 -15.56
CA TYR A 504 -3.33 18.22 -14.48
C TYR A 504 -2.08 17.50 -15.03
N LEU A 505 -2.27 16.59 -15.98
CA LEU A 505 -1.18 15.83 -16.60
C LEU A 505 -0.31 16.69 -17.53
N ALA A 506 -0.90 17.63 -18.27
CA ALA A 506 -0.20 18.55 -19.16
C ALA A 506 0.70 19.54 -18.40
N ALA A 507 0.36 19.88 -17.15
CA ALA A 507 1.16 20.74 -16.28
C ALA A 507 2.39 20.06 -15.65
N ALA A 508 2.59 18.76 -15.91
CA ALA A 508 3.68 17.97 -15.36
C ALA A 508 4.95 18.03 -16.22
N LYS A 509 6.12 18.05 -15.57
CA LYS A 509 7.41 17.70 -16.20
C LYS A 509 7.68 16.19 -16.13
N GLU A 510 7.12 15.54 -15.12
CA GLU A 510 7.21 14.11 -14.90
C GLU A 510 5.90 13.62 -14.27
N ILE A 511 5.42 12.45 -14.69
CA ILE A 511 4.20 11.83 -14.17
C ILE A 511 4.59 10.56 -13.42
N GLU A 512 4.22 10.45 -12.14
CA GLU A 512 4.54 9.30 -11.31
C GLU A 512 3.34 8.37 -11.16
N ILE A 513 3.43 7.17 -11.71
CA ILE A 513 2.50 6.07 -11.43
C ILE A 513 2.86 5.50 -10.05
N LYS A 514 1.96 5.68 -9.08
CA LYS A 514 2.15 5.16 -7.72
C LYS A 514 1.58 3.75 -7.61
N MET A 515 2.43 2.73 -7.78
CA MET A 515 2.03 1.35 -7.49
C MET A 515 1.91 1.10 -5.99
N ALA A 516 2.88 1.58 -5.21
CA ALA A 516 2.93 1.36 -3.77
C ALA A 516 3.68 2.48 -3.03
N GLN A 517 3.65 2.43 -1.69
CA GLN A 517 4.48 3.26 -0.81
C GLN A 517 4.98 2.44 0.38
N GLY A 518 6.20 2.73 0.87
CA GLY A 518 6.86 1.90 1.89
C GLY A 518 6.08 1.71 3.20
N ALA A 519 5.29 2.69 3.62
CA ALA A 519 4.52 2.62 4.87
C ALA A 519 3.26 1.72 4.83
N LYS A 520 2.83 1.31 3.63
CA LYS A 520 1.64 0.47 3.38
C LYS A 520 1.62 -0.07 1.95
N PRO A 521 2.59 -0.90 1.58
CA PRO A 521 2.56 -1.53 0.29
C PRO A 521 1.42 -2.56 0.21
N GLY A 522 0.90 -2.78 -1.00
CA GLY A 522 -0.28 -3.63 -1.26
C GLY A 522 -1.61 -3.03 -0.78
N GLU A 523 -1.65 -1.76 -0.38
CA GLU A 523 -2.85 -1.07 0.12
C GLU A 523 -3.04 0.32 -0.53
N GLY A 524 -4.27 0.84 -0.45
CA GLY A 524 -4.62 2.15 -0.98
C GLY A 524 -4.24 3.34 -0.08
N GLY A 525 -4.22 4.53 -0.69
CA GLY A 525 -4.17 5.81 0.00
C GLY A 525 -5.32 5.95 1.01
N GLN A 526 -5.07 6.61 2.15
CA GLN A 526 -6.07 6.83 3.20
C GLN A 526 -6.06 8.28 3.63
N LEU A 527 -7.23 8.92 3.57
CA LEU A 527 -7.46 10.24 4.14
C LEU A 527 -8.68 10.18 5.07
N PRO A 528 -8.49 10.39 6.39
CA PRO A 528 -9.59 10.42 7.34
C PRO A 528 -10.65 11.46 6.98
N GLY A 529 -11.94 11.13 7.16
CA GLY A 529 -13.06 11.99 6.73
C GLY A 529 -13.05 13.39 7.32
N HIS A 530 -12.61 13.54 8.57
CA HIS A 530 -12.48 14.84 9.24
C HIS A 530 -11.33 15.72 8.67
N LYS A 531 -10.52 15.20 7.74
CA LYS A 531 -9.55 15.96 6.92
C LYS A 531 -10.07 16.23 5.50
N VAL A 532 -11.22 15.69 5.13
CA VAL A 532 -11.86 15.95 3.84
C VAL A 532 -12.70 17.22 3.99
N SER A 533 -12.01 18.37 4.06
CA SER A 533 -12.64 19.69 4.05
C SER A 533 -13.30 19.97 2.71
N GLU A 534 -14.09 21.05 2.61
CA GLU A 534 -14.71 21.47 1.35
C GLU A 534 -13.68 21.70 0.24
N LEU A 535 -12.54 22.32 0.57
CA LEU A 535 -11.42 22.48 -0.36
C LEU A 535 -10.94 21.13 -0.90
N ILE A 536 -10.67 20.18 -0.01
CA ILE A 536 -10.17 18.85 -0.39
C ILE A 536 -11.23 18.10 -1.21
N ALA A 537 -12.49 18.13 -0.80
CA ALA A 537 -13.59 17.50 -1.52
C ALA A 537 -13.77 18.09 -2.93
N ARG A 538 -13.62 19.41 -3.08
CA ARG A 538 -13.65 20.10 -4.39
C ARG A 538 -12.53 19.61 -5.30
N LEU A 539 -11.29 19.59 -4.81
CA LEU A 539 -10.11 19.18 -5.59
C LEU A 539 -10.18 17.70 -5.99
N ARG A 540 -10.66 16.85 -5.09
CA ARG A 540 -10.77 15.40 -5.32
C ARG A 540 -12.07 14.98 -6.00
N LYS A 541 -12.97 15.92 -6.28
CA LYS A 541 -14.33 15.67 -6.79
C LYS A 541 -15.07 14.62 -5.95
N SER A 542 -14.97 14.75 -4.63
CA SER A 542 -15.55 13.85 -3.63
C SER A 542 -16.58 14.59 -2.74
N THR A 543 -17.03 13.93 -1.67
CA THR A 543 -18.00 14.45 -0.70
C THR A 543 -17.27 14.94 0.57
N PRO A 544 -17.56 16.16 1.08
CA PRO A 544 -16.99 16.64 2.34
C PRO A 544 -17.27 15.71 3.52
N GLY A 545 -16.31 15.56 4.43
CA GLY A 545 -16.45 14.77 5.66
C GLY A 545 -16.40 13.24 5.48
N VAL A 546 -16.48 12.73 4.24
CA VAL A 546 -16.46 11.29 3.95
C VAL A 546 -15.01 10.79 3.86
N PRO A 547 -14.62 9.74 4.60
CA PRO A 547 -13.28 9.16 4.49
C PRO A 547 -12.97 8.69 3.07
N LEU A 548 -11.75 8.97 2.59
CA LEU A 548 -11.29 8.51 1.29
C LEU A 548 -10.28 7.39 1.48
N ILE A 549 -10.74 6.16 1.29
CA ILE A 549 -9.90 4.97 1.16
C ILE A 549 -9.84 4.66 -0.33
N SER A 550 -8.65 4.78 -0.91
CA SER A 550 -8.46 4.45 -2.33
C SER A 550 -8.50 2.94 -2.51
N PRO A 551 -8.90 2.43 -3.68
CA PRO A 551 -8.69 1.03 -4.02
C PRO A 551 -7.20 0.67 -3.83
N PRO A 552 -6.87 -0.53 -3.33
CA PRO A 552 -5.49 -1.01 -3.33
C PRO A 552 -4.89 -1.10 -4.74
N PRO A 553 -5.57 -1.68 -5.76
CA PRO A 553 -5.02 -1.75 -7.10
C PRO A 553 -5.34 -0.50 -7.92
N HIS A 554 -4.52 -0.25 -8.93
CA HIS A 554 -4.96 0.48 -10.10
C HIS A 554 -5.88 -0.44 -10.91
N HIS A 555 -7.14 -0.08 -11.14
CA HIS A 555 -8.08 -0.93 -11.90
C HIS A 555 -7.76 -1.01 -13.41
N ASP A 556 -6.75 -0.27 -13.86
CA ASP A 556 -6.15 -0.30 -15.20
C ASP A 556 -4.71 -0.82 -15.20
N ILE A 557 -4.30 -1.53 -14.14
CA ILE A 557 -3.01 -2.23 -14.04
C ILE A 557 -3.21 -3.56 -13.31
N TYR A 558 -3.57 -4.61 -14.05
CA TYR A 558 -3.67 -5.98 -13.52
C TYR A 558 -2.51 -6.87 -13.96
N SER A 559 -1.65 -6.37 -14.84
CA SER A 559 -0.45 -7.03 -15.30
C SER A 559 0.59 -6.02 -15.81
N ILE A 560 1.74 -6.53 -16.26
CA ILE A 560 2.81 -5.70 -16.81
C ILE A 560 2.42 -5.03 -18.14
N GLU A 561 1.62 -5.68 -18.98
CA GLU A 561 1.12 -5.12 -20.23
C GLU A 561 0.10 -3.99 -19.98
N ASP A 562 -0.68 -4.07 -18.91
CA ASP A 562 -1.57 -2.99 -18.50
C ASP A 562 -0.78 -1.77 -17.98
N LEU A 563 0.30 -2.02 -17.22
CA LEU A 563 1.23 -0.94 -16.85
C LEU A 563 1.82 -0.28 -18.11
N ALA A 564 2.26 -1.08 -19.09
CA ALA A 564 2.76 -0.56 -20.35
C ALA A 564 1.69 0.25 -21.09
N GLN A 565 0.42 -0.14 -21.01
CA GLN A 565 -0.70 0.63 -21.56
C GLN A 565 -0.89 1.96 -20.84
N LEU A 566 -0.85 2.00 -19.50
CA LEU A 566 -0.95 3.28 -18.77
C LEU A 566 0.26 4.19 -19.08
N ILE A 567 1.48 3.65 -19.14
CA ILE A 567 2.66 4.43 -19.54
C ILE A 567 2.46 5.00 -20.95
N TYR A 568 1.91 4.20 -21.88
CA TYR A 568 1.58 4.66 -23.22
C TYR A 568 0.56 5.81 -23.21
N ASP A 569 -0.53 5.67 -22.45
CA ASP A 569 -1.57 6.70 -22.31
C ASP A 569 -1.01 8.02 -21.75
N LEU A 570 -0.17 7.94 -20.71
CA LEU A 570 0.45 9.10 -20.08
C LEU A 570 1.44 9.81 -21.01
N LYS A 571 2.20 9.06 -21.80
CA LYS A 571 3.07 9.61 -22.84
C LYS A 571 2.29 10.16 -24.05
N GLN A 572 1.07 9.66 -24.31
CA GLN A 572 0.18 10.25 -25.32
C GLN A 572 -0.36 11.60 -24.86
N VAL A 573 -0.96 11.67 -23.66
CA VAL A 573 -1.59 12.91 -23.16
C VAL A 573 -0.55 13.99 -22.86
N ASN A 574 0.66 13.62 -22.43
CA ASN A 574 1.74 14.58 -22.26
C ASN A 574 3.03 14.07 -22.90
N PRO A 575 3.27 14.36 -24.20
CA PRO A 575 4.50 13.98 -24.88
C PRO A 575 5.72 14.74 -24.37
N ARG A 576 5.59 15.70 -23.43
CA ARG A 576 6.72 16.45 -22.84
C ARG A 576 7.18 15.88 -21.51
N ALA A 577 6.40 15.00 -20.86
CA ALA A 577 6.70 14.50 -19.52
C ALA A 577 7.44 13.15 -19.53
N LYS A 578 8.35 12.95 -18.58
CA LYS A 578 8.88 11.62 -18.24
C LYS A 578 7.84 10.83 -17.42
N VAL A 579 7.84 9.51 -17.51
CA VAL A 579 6.98 8.65 -16.68
C VAL A 579 7.82 7.88 -15.66
N CYS A 580 7.51 8.09 -14.38
CA CYS A 580 8.09 7.40 -13.24
C CYS A 580 7.14 6.30 -12.75
N VAL A 581 7.67 5.13 -12.40
CA VAL A 581 6.91 4.08 -11.70
C VAL A 581 7.47 3.93 -10.29
N LYS A 582 6.65 4.22 -9.29
CA LYS A 582 7.00 4.10 -7.87
C LYS A 582 6.66 2.71 -7.35
N LEU A 583 7.69 1.94 -7.06
CA LEU A 583 7.68 0.61 -6.45
C LEU A 583 8.15 0.68 -5.00
N VAL A 584 8.00 -0.42 -4.27
CA VAL A 584 8.52 -0.58 -2.90
C VAL A 584 9.49 -1.75 -2.88
N ALA A 585 10.58 -1.60 -2.11
CA ALA A 585 11.58 -2.63 -1.94
C ALA A 585 10.96 -3.87 -1.29
N GLU A 586 11.16 -5.02 -1.93
CA GLU A 586 10.87 -6.37 -1.44
C GLU A 586 11.67 -7.38 -2.27
N ALA A 587 11.72 -8.63 -1.84
CA ALA A 587 12.28 -9.71 -2.66
C ALA A 587 11.59 -9.82 -4.03
N GLY A 588 12.34 -9.67 -5.12
CA GLY A 588 11.85 -9.80 -6.50
C GLY A 588 11.64 -8.46 -7.22
N VAL A 589 11.83 -7.33 -6.54
CA VAL A 589 11.61 -6.00 -7.14
C VAL A 589 12.51 -5.72 -8.35
N GLY A 590 13.70 -6.34 -8.43
CA GLY A 590 14.57 -6.19 -9.60
C GLY A 590 13.98 -6.79 -10.88
N THR A 591 13.29 -7.92 -10.79
CA THR A 591 12.56 -8.53 -11.92
C THR A 591 11.45 -7.60 -12.40
N ILE A 592 10.71 -7.01 -11.46
CA ILE A 592 9.65 -6.05 -11.77
C ILE A 592 10.25 -4.79 -12.42
N ALA A 593 11.37 -4.28 -11.91
CA ALA A 593 12.05 -3.12 -12.48
C ALA A 593 12.49 -3.36 -13.94
N ALA A 594 12.96 -4.58 -14.27
CA ALA A 594 13.25 -4.95 -15.66
C ALA A 594 11.98 -4.96 -16.53
N GLY A 595 10.87 -5.47 -16.01
CA GLY A 595 9.56 -5.37 -16.67
C GLY A 595 9.13 -3.92 -16.91
N VAL A 596 9.25 -3.06 -15.90
CA VAL A 596 8.95 -1.61 -15.95
C VAL A 596 9.80 -0.90 -17.01
N ALA A 597 11.09 -1.23 -17.12
CA ALA A 597 11.97 -0.70 -18.16
C ALA A 597 11.51 -1.13 -19.56
N LYS A 598 11.07 -2.39 -19.73
CA LYS A 598 10.51 -2.90 -20.99
C LYS A 598 9.13 -2.32 -21.31
N ALA A 599 8.38 -1.91 -20.28
CA ALA A 599 7.11 -1.20 -20.39
C ALA A 599 7.28 0.31 -20.71
N HIS A 600 8.50 0.76 -20.97
CA HIS A 600 8.83 2.11 -21.45
C HIS A 600 8.71 3.23 -20.41
N ALA A 601 8.81 2.91 -19.12
CA ALA A 601 9.01 3.92 -18.08
C ALA A 601 10.37 4.60 -18.28
N ASP A 602 10.48 5.86 -17.87
CA ASP A 602 11.73 6.63 -17.91
C ASP A 602 12.46 6.61 -16.57
N VAL A 603 11.72 6.46 -15.47
CA VAL A 603 12.24 6.42 -14.10
C VAL A 603 11.59 5.25 -13.35
N VAL A 604 12.37 4.52 -12.56
CA VAL A 604 11.84 3.62 -11.53
C VAL A 604 12.27 4.14 -10.16
N LEU A 605 11.30 4.32 -9.27
CA LEU A 605 11.55 4.70 -7.88
C LEU A 605 11.40 3.47 -6.99
N ILE A 606 12.45 3.11 -6.25
CA ILE A 606 12.41 2.07 -5.22
C ILE A 606 12.27 2.73 -3.84
N SER A 607 11.10 2.61 -3.21
CA SER A 607 10.85 3.12 -1.86
C SER A 607 11.19 2.08 -0.78
N GLY A 608 11.91 2.48 0.26
CA GLY A 608 12.14 1.64 1.45
C GLY A 608 10.99 1.68 2.46
N HIS A 609 10.91 0.65 3.31
CA HIS A 609 9.92 0.54 4.40
C HIS A 609 9.92 1.72 5.39
N GLU A 610 11.06 2.40 5.58
CA GLU A 610 11.20 3.61 6.41
C GLU A 610 10.37 4.83 5.89
N GLY A 611 9.73 4.71 4.72
CA GLY A 611 8.94 5.78 4.11
C GLY A 611 7.82 6.32 5.01
N GLY A 612 7.61 7.64 4.99
CA GLY A 612 6.56 8.29 5.80
C GLY A 612 5.13 8.12 5.25
N THR A 613 4.13 8.32 6.11
CA THR A 613 2.72 8.37 5.72
C THR A 613 1.90 9.33 6.59
N GLY A 614 0.85 9.93 6.02
CA GLY A 614 -0.12 10.72 6.77
C GLY A 614 -1.10 9.86 7.58
N ALA A 615 -1.42 8.66 7.09
CA ALA A 615 -2.31 7.68 7.74
C ALA A 615 -2.07 6.27 7.17
N SER A 616 -1.88 5.28 8.03
CA SER A 616 -1.69 3.87 7.67
C SER A 616 -1.97 2.96 8.87
N PRO A 617 -2.45 1.71 8.68
CA PRO A 617 -2.44 0.72 9.75
C PRO A 617 -1.04 0.57 10.36
N LEU A 618 -0.95 0.47 11.69
CA LEU A 618 0.33 0.32 12.38
C LEU A 618 1.07 -0.96 11.96
N SER A 619 0.33 -2.05 11.72
CA SER A 619 0.90 -3.31 11.23
C SER A 619 1.61 -3.16 9.90
N SER A 620 1.10 -2.32 8.99
CA SER A 620 1.72 -2.10 7.68
C SER A 620 2.95 -1.21 7.77
N ILE A 621 2.96 -0.23 8.68
CA ILE A 621 4.17 0.60 8.95
C ILE A 621 5.31 -0.27 9.47
N LYS A 622 5.01 -1.24 10.33
CA LYS A 622 6.02 -2.05 11.04
C LYS A 622 6.46 -3.32 10.32
N TYR A 623 5.60 -3.90 9.48
CA TYR A 623 5.79 -5.28 9.02
C TYR A 623 5.67 -5.47 7.50
N ALA A 624 5.58 -4.41 6.68
CA ALA A 624 5.42 -4.55 5.24
C ALA A 624 6.47 -3.75 4.46
N GLY A 625 7.06 -4.37 3.44
CA GLY A 625 8.20 -3.80 2.71
C GLY A 625 9.55 -4.06 3.37
N SER A 626 10.59 -3.79 2.58
CA SER A 626 11.98 -4.09 2.93
C SER A 626 12.87 -2.84 2.88
N ALA A 627 14.12 -2.99 3.30
CA ALA A 627 15.13 -1.92 3.24
C ALA A 627 15.40 -1.50 1.80
N TRP A 628 15.49 -0.19 1.53
CA TRP A 628 15.73 0.30 0.16
C TRP A 628 17.12 -0.12 -0.34
N GLU A 629 18.09 -0.32 0.55
CA GLU A 629 19.42 -0.81 0.20
C GLU A 629 19.33 -2.11 -0.61
N LEU A 630 18.46 -3.04 -0.17
CA LEU A 630 18.22 -4.31 -0.84
C LEU A 630 17.52 -4.14 -2.18
N GLY A 631 16.46 -3.32 -2.21
CA GLY A 631 15.69 -3.11 -3.43
C GLY A 631 16.45 -2.35 -4.52
N VAL A 632 17.19 -1.31 -4.16
CA VAL A 632 18.02 -0.52 -5.09
C VAL A 632 19.13 -1.37 -5.67
N SER A 633 19.85 -2.11 -4.80
CA SER A 633 20.91 -3.02 -5.24
C SER A 633 20.38 -4.09 -6.18
N GLU A 634 19.27 -4.74 -5.85
CA GLU A 634 18.67 -5.76 -6.73
C GLU A 634 18.19 -5.17 -8.06
N ALA A 635 17.49 -4.03 -8.05
CA ALA A 635 17.05 -3.38 -9.27
C ALA A 635 18.24 -3.00 -10.15
N HIS A 636 19.28 -2.41 -9.58
CA HIS A 636 20.50 -2.06 -10.29
C HIS A 636 21.16 -3.29 -10.95
N GLN A 637 21.38 -4.34 -10.16
CA GLN A 637 22.00 -5.59 -10.61
C GLN A 637 21.19 -6.27 -11.72
N VAL A 638 19.87 -6.43 -11.54
CA VAL A 638 19.00 -7.09 -12.54
C VAL A 638 18.89 -6.28 -13.82
N LEU A 639 18.81 -4.95 -13.74
CA LEU A 639 18.79 -4.09 -14.93
C LEU A 639 20.10 -4.15 -15.72
N LEU A 640 21.24 -4.26 -15.04
CA LEU A 640 22.54 -4.48 -15.67
C LEU A 640 22.59 -5.84 -16.38
N LEU A 641 22.22 -6.92 -15.68
CA LEU A 641 22.19 -8.28 -16.23
C LEU A 641 21.33 -8.41 -17.50
N ASN A 642 20.32 -7.55 -17.66
CA ASN A 642 19.41 -7.55 -18.81
C ASN A 642 19.75 -6.48 -19.87
N GLY A 643 20.82 -5.69 -19.71
CA GLY A 643 21.16 -4.62 -20.65
C GLY A 643 20.08 -3.52 -20.73
N LEU A 644 19.37 -3.27 -19.62
CA LEU A 644 18.27 -2.30 -19.51
C LEU A 644 18.62 -1.08 -18.66
N ARG A 645 19.74 -1.13 -17.91
CA ARG A 645 20.14 -0.07 -16.96
C ARG A 645 20.31 1.30 -17.59
N ASN A 646 20.71 1.36 -18.86
CA ASN A 646 20.86 2.61 -19.62
C ASN A 646 19.54 3.31 -19.98
N ARG A 647 18.42 2.59 -19.98
CA ARG A 647 17.12 3.10 -20.44
C ARG A 647 16.37 3.89 -19.38
N ILE A 648 16.65 3.65 -18.10
CA ILE A 648 15.86 4.18 -16.99
C ILE A 648 16.73 4.80 -15.91
N VAL A 649 16.23 5.89 -15.32
CA VAL A 649 16.78 6.48 -14.10
C VAL A 649 16.33 5.65 -12.90
N LEU A 650 17.27 5.26 -12.04
CA LEU A 650 16.95 4.59 -10.77
C LEU A 650 16.88 5.63 -9.64
N ARG A 651 15.70 5.84 -9.07
CA ARG A 651 15.45 6.75 -7.94
C ARG A 651 15.20 5.97 -6.65
N THR A 652 15.54 6.54 -5.49
CA THR A 652 15.24 5.91 -4.19
C THR A 652 14.71 6.90 -3.15
N ASP A 653 13.91 6.39 -2.20
CA ASP A 653 13.56 7.06 -0.94
C ASP A 653 13.44 6.06 0.23
N GLY A 654 13.20 6.58 1.43
CA GLY A 654 13.08 5.82 2.67
C GLY A 654 14.17 6.23 3.65
N GLY A 655 13.84 7.10 4.61
CA GLY A 655 14.80 7.51 5.64
C GLY A 655 16.03 8.29 5.13
N MET A 656 15.96 8.98 3.98
CA MET A 656 17.03 9.83 3.45
C MET A 656 17.18 11.11 4.29
N ARG A 657 18.34 11.30 4.91
CA ARG A 657 18.55 12.37 5.92
C ARG A 657 19.79 13.23 5.65
N THR A 658 20.87 12.62 5.19
CA THR A 658 22.20 13.23 5.10
C THR A 658 22.80 13.04 3.70
N GLY A 659 23.84 13.81 3.36
CA GLY A 659 24.61 13.61 2.12
C GLY A 659 25.30 12.25 2.06
N GLU A 660 25.67 11.68 3.22
CA GLU A 660 26.19 10.31 3.30
C GLU A 660 25.16 9.26 2.87
N ASP A 661 23.88 9.41 3.24
CA ASP A 661 22.80 8.52 2.76
C ASP A 661 22.69 8.57 1.22
N ILE A 662 22.87 9.75 0.63
CA ILE A 662 22.83 9.95 -0.83
C ILE A 662 23.99 9.24 -1.52
N VAL A 663 25.19 9.34 -0.95
CA VAL A 663 26.36 8.65 -1.50
C VAL A 663 26.21 7.13 -1.37
N PHE A 664 25.71 6.62 -0.24
CA PHE A 664 25.41 5.18 -0.11
C PHE A 664 24.42 4.72 -1.19
N ALA A 665 23.33 5.45 -1.38
CA ALA A 665 22.35 5.14 -2.40
C ALA A 665 22.93 5.21 -3.83
N ALA A 666 23.80 6.18 -4.11
CA ALA A 666 24.47 6.31 -5.39
C ALA A 666 25.39 5.11 -5.67
N LEU A 667 26.25 4.77 -4.70
CA LEU A 667 27.19 3.65 -4.81
C LEU A 667 26.46 2.30 -5.00
N LEU A 668 25.25 2.15 -4.44
CA LEU A 668 24.38 0.99 -4.66
C LEU A 668 23.61 1.02 -6.00
N GLY A 669 23.59 2.15 -6.71
CA GLY A 669 23.09 2.24 -8.08
C GLY A 669 22.07 3.33 -8.38
N ALA A 670 21.63 4.12 -7.39
CA ALA A 670 20.65 5.19 -7.60
C ALA A 670 21.26 6.47 -8.21
N GLU A 671 20.45 7.25 -8.90
CA GLU A 671 20.83 8.48 -9.61
C GLU A 671 20.08 9.72 -9.10
N GLU A 672 18.89 9.50 -8.54
CA GLU A 672 18.02 10.52 -8.00
C GLU A 672 17.49 10.11 -6.61
N PHE A 673 17.20 11.11 -5.77
CA PHE A 673 16.96 10.90 -4.35
C PHE A 673 15.76 11.69 -3.88
N ASN A 674 14.82 10.98 -3.26
CA ASN A 674 13.52 11.52 -2.91
C ASN A 674 13.35 11.67 -1.39
N PHE A 675 12.90 12.84 -0.95
CA PHE A 675 12.86 13.24 0.47
C PHE A 675 11.43 13.57 0.91
N GLY A 676 10.90 12.82 1.88
CA GLY A 676 9.59 13.08 2.46
C GLY A 676 9.68 13.71 3.84
N THR A 677 9.89 12.87 4.86
CA THR A 677 9.93 13.25 6.27
C THR A 677 10.89 14.39 6.59
N THR A 678 12.12 14.34 6.09
CA THR A 678 13.15 15.36 6.36
C THR A 678 12.84 16.70 5.71
N ALA A 679 12.28 16.68 4.50
CA ALA A 679 11.74 17.89 3.87
C ALA A 679 10.57 18.49 4.69
N LEU A 680 9.70 17.64 5.27
CA LEU A 680 8.66 18.13 6.19
C LEU A 680 9.24 18.72 7.47
N ILE A 681 10.27 18.12 8.06
CA ILE A 681 10.96 18.67 9.23
C ILE A 681 11.57 20.02 8.90
N ALA A 682 12.19 20.17 7.72
CA ALA A 682 12.69 21.46 7.23
C ALA A 682 11.58 22.52 7.10
N SER A 683 10.39 22.11 6.68
CA SER A 683 9.22 22.99 6.63
C SER A 683 8.57 23.26 8.00
N GLY A 684 9.04 22.63 9.09
CA GLY A 684 8.59 22.91 10.46
C GLY A 684 7.92 21.75 11.21
N CYS A 685 7.90 20.53 10.65
CA CYS A 685 7.39 19.36 11.39
C CYS A 685 8.21 19.09 12.66
N VAL A 686 7.52 18.74 13.75
CA VAL A 686 8.10 18.39 15.07
C VAL A 686 7.96 16.90 15.41
N TYR A 687 7.60 16.08 14.42
CA TYR A 687 7.60 14.61 14.49
C TYR A 687 6.74 13.97 15.61
N VAL A 688 5.59 14.56 15.95
CA VAL A 688 4.69 14.07 17.03
C VAL A 688 3.77 12.90 16.64
N ARG A 689 3.81 12.43 15.38
CA ARG A 689 3.05 11.27 14.86
C ARG A 689 1.51 11.36 15.01
N GLN A 690 0.95 12.56 14.90
CA GLN A 690 -0.50 12.83 14.97
C GLN A 690 -1.11 13.24 13.61
N CYS A 691 -0.47 12.90 12.50
CA CYS A 691 -0.86 13.40 11.16
C CYS A 691 -2.26 12.95 10.74
N HIS A 692 -2.67 11.76 11.19
CA HIS A 692 -3.96 11.13 10.93
C HIS A 692 -5.10 11.70 11.79
N LEU A 693 -4.79 12.41 12.89
CA LEU A 693 -5.78 12.95 13.84
C LEU A 693 -6.25 14.36 13.50
N ASN A 694 -5.63 15.00 12.50
CA ASN A 694 -5.87 16.41 12.14
C ASN A 694 -5.47 17.43 13.22
N THR A 695 -4.75 17.01 14.26
CA THR A 695 -4.34 17.83 15.41
C THR A 695 -2.89 18.32 15.34
N CYS A 696 -2.32 18.45 14.14
CA CYS A 696 -0.92 18.84 13.98
C CYS A 696 -0.63 20.19 14.67
N PRO A 697 0.27 20.25 15.68
CA PRO A 697 0.45 21.44 16.51
C PRO A 697 1.11 22.62 15.77
N VAL A 698 1.73 22.35 14.63
CA VAL A 698 2.56 23.28 13.84
C VAL A 698 2.00 23.55 12.45
N GLY A 699 0.74 23.16 12.17
CA GLY A 699 0.07 23.49 10.91
C GLY A 699 0.58 22.76 9.66
N VAL A 700 1.36 21.68 9.81
CA VAL A 700 1.93 20.92 8.67
C VAL A 700 0.95 19.87 8.13
N ALA A 701 0.44 18.98 8.98
CA ALA A 701 -0.38 17.82 8.57
C ALA A 701 -1.83 17.93 9.08
N THR A 702 -2.49 19.05 8.80
CA THR A 702 -3.85 19.36 9.27
C THR A 702 -4.61 20.22 8.25
N GLN A 703 -5.93 20.04 8.20
CA GLN A 703 -6.87 20.88 7.47
C GLN A 703 -7.65 21.84 8.39
N ASP A 704 -7.44 21.75 9.71
CA ASP A 704 -8.03 22.70 10.66
C ASP A 704 -7.38 24.08 10.49
N GLU A 705 -8.19 25.10 10.19
CA GLU A 705 -7.73 26.45 9.90
C GLU A 705 -6.99 27.10 11.09
N ARG A 706 -7.42 26.84 12.33
CA ARG A 706 -6.78 27.38 13.54
C ARG A 706 -5.39 26.79 13.73
N LEU A 707 -5.22 25.51 13.39
CA LEU A 707 -3.92 24.85 13.46
C LEU A 707 -3.04 25.21 12.25
N ARG A 708 -3.62 25.37 11.05
CA ARG A 708 -2.91 25.85 9.85
C ARG A 708 -2.32 27.23 10.04
N ALA A 709 -3.01 28.14 10.72
CA ALA A 709 -2.49 29.47 11.07
C ALA A 709 -1.18 29.43 11.90
N LYS A 710 -0.86 28.29 12.51
CA LYS A 710 0.40 28.08 13.25
C LYS A 710 1.57 27.67 12.35
N PHE A 711 1.37 27.44 11.05
CA PHE A 711 2.45 27.11 10.13
C PHE A 711 3.43 28.29 10.01
N LYS A 712 4.72 28.03 10.27
CA LYS A 712 5.82 29.00 10.20
C LYS A 712 6.96 28.56 9.27
N GLY A 713 6.75 27.49 8.51
CA GLY A 713 7.70 27.03 7.52
C GLY A 713 7.90 28.04 6.41
N LYS A 714 9.10 28.06 5.82
CA LYS A 714 9.41 28.91 4.67
C LYS A 714 10.21 28.14 3.62
N PRO A 715 10.06 28.47 2.33
CA PRO A 715 10.83 27.82 1.26
C PRO A 715 12.33 27.87 1.51
N GLU A 716 12.86 28.96 2.09
CA GLU A 716 14.29 29.13 2.35
C GLU A 716 14.85 28.07 3.31
N TYR A 717 14.05 27.61 4.28
CA TYR A 717 14.49 26.56 5.22
C TYR A 717 14.67 25.22 4.50
N VAL A 718 13.78 24.91 3.56
CA VAL A 718 13.86 23.72 2.73
C VAL A 718 15.04 23.81 1.77
N VAL A 719 15.28 24.99 1.18
CA VAL A 719 16.45 25.27 0.34
C VAL A 719 17.76 25.09 1.12
N ASN A 720 17.86 25.63 2.33
CA ASN A 720 19.03 25.49 3.19
C ASN A 720 19.31 24.01 3.51
N PHE A 721 18.27 23.22 3.78
CA PHE A 721 18.42 21.77 3.97
C PHE A 721 19.06 21.09 2.77
N PHE A 722 18.51 21.29 1.57
CA PHE A 722 19.06 20.69 0.35
C PHE A 722 20.46 21.20 0.01
N ASN A 723 20.79 22.44 0.36
CA ASN A 723 22.15 22.96 0.24
C ASN A 723 23.12 22.23 1.17
N GLY A 724 22.76 22.02 2.44
CA GLY A 724 23.60 21.27 3.37
C GLY A 724 23.88 19.85 2.89
N VAL A 725 22.83 19.14 2.46
CA VAL A 725 22.94 17.77 1.93
C VAL A 725 23.81 17.72 0.68
N ALA A 726 23.56 18.60 -0.30
CA ALA A 726 24.33 18.60 -1.53
C ALA A 726 25.80 18.99 -1.30
N GLN A 727 26.07 19.92 -0.38
CA GLN A 727 27.42 20.30 -0.02
C GLN A 727 28.18 19.13 0.64
N GLU A 728 27.54 18.39 1.55
CA GLU A 728 28.13 17.17 2.12
C GLU A 728 28.42 16.10 1.06
N VAL A 729 27.53 15.93 0.07
CA VAL A 729 27.79 15.03 -1.08
C VAL A 729 29.06 15.45 -1.83
N ARG A 730 29.21 16.75 -2.14
CA ARG A 730 30.41 17.26 -2.84
C ARG A 730 31.68 17.05 -2.03
N GLU A 731 31.62 17.20 -0.71
CA GLU A 731 32.75 16.94 0.18
C GLU A 731 33.14 15.46 0.18
N ILE A 732 32.17 14.54 0.18
CA ILE A 732 32.44 13.11 0.05
C ILE A 732 33.05 12.80 -1.33
N MET A 733 32.50 13.36 -2.41
CA MET A 733 33.04 13.20 -3.77
C MET A 733 34.49 13.69 -3.89
N ALA A 734 34.80 14.86 -3.32
CA ALA A 734 36.15 15.38 -3.28
C ALA A 734 37.12 14.42 -2.57
N ARG A 735 36.70 13.86 -1.43
CA ARG A 735 37.49 12.83 -0.69
C ARG A 735 37.68 11.54 -1.48
N LEU A 736 36.73 11.18 -2.35
CA LEU A 736 36.78 9.99 -3.19
C LEU A 736 37.52 10.21 -4.52
N GLY A 737 37.84 11.45 -4.88
CA GLY A 737 38.44 11.77 -6.18
C GLY A 737 37.46 11.59 -7.34
N THR A 738 36.19 11.93 -7.16
CA THR A 738 35.14 11.84 -8.20
C THR A 738 34.61 13.22 -8.58
N PRO A 739 34.98 13.78 -9.75
CA PRO A 739 34.56 15.13 -10.13
C PRO A 739 33.06 15.21 -10.50
N THR A 740 32.48 14.13 -11.02
CA THR A 740 31.06 14.08 -11.42
C THR A 740 30.25 13.06 -10.63
N PHE A 741 28.97 13.33 -10.39
CA PHE A 741 28.13 12.43 -9.57
C PHE A 741 27.91 11.07 -10.24
N ASN A 742 27.84 11.03 -11.57
CA ASN A 742 27.65 9.79 -12.33
C ASN A 742 28.82 8.80 -12.13
N GLU A 743 30.01 9.26 -11.72
CA GLU A 743 31.13 8.38 -11.38
C GLU A 743 30.92 7.60 -10.08
N LEU A 744 29.97 7.98 -9.22
CA LEU A 744 29.61 7.21 -8.03
C LEU A 744 28.64 6.06 -8.36
N VAL A 745 27.80 6.22 -9.39
CA VAL A 745 26.61 5.38 -9.57
C VAL A 745 27.00 3.91 -9.80
N GLY A 746 26.57 3.04 -8.88
CA GLY A 746 26.79 1.59 -8.94
C GLY A 746 28.24 1.16 -8.68
N ARG A 747 29.07 2.02 -8.06
CA ARG A 747 30.47 1.72 -7.73
C ARG A 747 30.63 1.12 -6.34
N VAL A 748 30.07 -0.08 -6.16
CA VAL A 748 30.11 -0.81 -4.88
C VAL A 748 31.53 -1.11 -4.39
N GLU A 749 32.56 -0.99 -5.23
CA GLU A 749 33.97 -1.09 -4.81
C GLU A 749 34.40 -0.02 -3.80
N TYR A 750 33.71 1.12 -3.72
CA TYR A 750 33.94 2.13 -2.68
C TYR A 750 33.29 1.76 -1.34
N LEU A 751 32.54 0.66 -1.26
CA LEU A 751 31.84 0.24 -0.05
C LEU A 751 32.51 -0.98 0.57
N ARG A 752 32.67 -0.94 1.89
CA ARG A 752 33.05 -2.10 2.69
C ARG A 752 32.09 -2.27 3.85
N GLN A 753 31.78 -3.52 4.18
CA GLN A 753 31.10 -3.81 5.45
C GLN A 753 32.06 -3.54 6.62
N ARG A 754 31.66 -2.69 7.56
CA ARG A 754 32.42 -2.39 8.77
C ARG A 754 31.98 -3.29 9.93
N SER A 755 32.89 -3.51 10.88
CA SER A 755 32.52 -4.15 12.15
C SER A 755 31.88 -3.13 13.09
N VAL A 756 30.91 -3.58 13.90
CA VAL A 756 30.25 -2.79 14.94
C VAL A 756 30.64 -3.36 16.31
N PRO A 757 31.70 -2.87 16.96
CA PRO A 757 32.19 -3.41 18.23
C PRO A 757 31.10 -3.42 19.31
N GLY A 758 30.99 -4.52 20.05
CA GLY A 758 30.07 -4.65 21.19
C GLY A 758 28.59 -4.86 20.83
N HIS A 759 28.21 -4.80 19.54
CA HIS A 759 26.83 -5.07 19.15
C HIS A 759 26.55 -6.58 19.07
N PRO A 760 25.49 -7.11 19.73
CA PRO A 760 25.27 -8.55 19.86
C PRO A 760 24.94 -9.26 18.53
N LYS A 761 24.14 -8.61 17.66
CA LYS A 761 23.62 -9.22 16.42
C LYS A 761 24.19 -8.66 15.11
N ALA A 762 24.50 -7.35 15.02
CA ALA A 762 24.89 -6.68 13.78
C ALA A 762 26.05 -7.35 13.02
N ASN A 763 27.08 -7.84 13.71
CA ASN A 763 28.23 -8.50 13.06
C ASN A 763 27.92 -9.91 12.52
N LYS A 764 26.73 -10.45 12.76
CA LYS A 764 26.27 -11.71 12.16
C LYS A 764 25.76 -11.52 10.74
N LEU A 765 25.44 -10.29 10.34
CA LEU A 765 24.89 -9.99 9.03
C LEU A 765 25.95 -10.18 7.93
N ASN A 766 25.56 -10.79 6.81
CA ASN A 766 26.40 -10.90 5.63
C ASN A 766 25.87 -9.99 4.50
N LEU A 767 26.61 -8.92 4.18
CA LEU A 767 26.23 -7.97 3.12
C LEU A 767 26.86 -8.27 1.76
N THR A 768 27.48 -9.44 1.56
CA THR A 768 28.16 -9.79 0.31
C THR A 768 27.24 -9.70 -0.91
N ARG A 769 25.98 -10.15 -0.81
CA ARG A 769 25.00 -10.08 -1.91
C ARG A 769 24.59 -8.65 -2.25
N LEU A 770 24.50 -7.78 -1.23
CA LEU A 770 24.23 -6.35 -1.39
C LEU A 770 25.39 -5.65 -2.14
N LEU A 771 26.64 -6.06 -1.87
CA LEU A 771 27.84 -5.44 -2.44
C LEU A 771 28.35 -6.12 -3.72
N ALA A 772 27.55 -6.98 -4.35
CA ALA A 772 27.96 -7.69 -5.56
C ALA A 772 28.10 -6.72 -6.76
N ASN A 773 29.31 -6.68 -7.37
CA ASN A 773 29.58 -5.90 -8.57
C ASN A 773 29.36 -6.75 -9.83
N VAL A 774 28.15 -6.69 -10.39
CA VAL A 774 27.78 -7.44 -11.61
C VAL A 774 28.58 -7.02 -12.84
N ALA A 775 29.01 -5.76 -12.91
CA ALA A 775 29.73 -5.21 -14.06
C ALA A 775 31.26 -5.15 -13.84
N LYS A 776 31.81 -5.99 -12.94
CA LYS A 776 33.24 -6.00 -12.60
C LYS A 776 34.13 -6.30 -13.82
N ASP A 777 33.69 -7.21 -14.68
CA ASP A 777 34.46 -7.73 -15.82
C ASP A 777 33.90 -7.27 -17.17
N ASP A 778 32.99 -6.28 -17.18
CA ASP A 778 32.35 -5.75 -18.39
C ASP A 778 32.13 -4.23 -18.30
N ASP A 779 33.10 -3.48 -18.80
CA ASP A 779 33.06 -2.01 -18.87
C ASP A 779 32.10 -1.48 -19.96
N THR A 780 31.51 -2.36 -20.79
CA THR A 780 30.53 -1.93 -21.81
C THR A 780 29.15 -1.69 -21.21
N LEU A 781 28.89 -2.20 -20.01
CA LEU A 781 27.62 -2.03 -19.31
C LEU A 781 27.50 -0.61 -18.72
N ALA A 782 26.54 0.16 -19.22
CA ALA A 782 26.20 1.45 -18.63
C ALA A 782 25.62 1.26 -17.21
N ARG A 783 26.30 1.82 -16.20
CA ARG A 783 25.89 1.77 -14.79
C ARG A 783 24.77 2.75 -14.43
N HIS A 784 24.53 3.73 -15.28
CA HIS A 784 23.54 4.79 -15.09
C HIS A 784 22.75 5.03 -16.39
N ASN A 785 21.68 5.83 -16.31
CA ASN A 785 20.86 6.18 -17.45
C ASN A 785 21.67 7.00 -18.48
N THR A 786 21.52 6.66 -19.77
CA THR A 786 22.14 7.42 -20.87
C THR A 786 21.12 7.86 -21.91
N TRP A 787 19.88 7.41 -21.79
CA TRP A 787 18.77 7.79 -22.67
C TRP A 787 17.98 8.92 -22.03
N ASP A 788 17.71 9.99 -22.78
CA ASP A 788 16.85 11.06 -22.25
C ASP A 788 15.42 10.54 -22.00
N ARG A 789 14.86 9.75 -22.93
CA ARG A 789 13.56 9.11 -22.77
C ARG A 789 13.57 7.69 -23.31
N ASN A 790 12.86 6.81 -22.60
CA ASN A 790 12.64 5.42 -22.97
C ASN A 790 11.39 5.31 -23.83
N ASP A 791 11.43 5.92 -25.02
CA ASP A 791 10.37 5.78 -26.01
C ASP A 791 10.74 4.64 -26.97
N PRO A 792 9.84 3.67 -27.23
CA PRO A 792 10.09 2.71 -28.28
C PRO A 792 10.01 3.39 -29.66
N PRO A 793 10.51 2.73 -30.71
CA PRO A 793 10.47 3.25 -32.07
C PRO A 793 9.05 3.18 -32.63
N TRP A 794 8.14 3.98 -32.07
CA TRP A 794 6.77 4.09 -32.55
C TRP A 794 6.81 4.56 -34.01
N GLY A 795 6.15 3.82 -34.90
CA GLY A 795 5.76 4.38 -36.19
C GLY A 795 4.82 5.58 -36.00
N ARG A 796 4.49 6.28 -37.09
CA ARG A 796 3.54 7.40 -37.04
C ARG A 796 2.19 6.90 -36.52
N ARG A 797 1.71 7.44 -35.38
CA ARG A 797 0.45 7.02 -34.74
C ARG A 797 -0.73 7.77 -35.33
N LEU A 798 -1.93 7.23 -35.15
CA LEU A 798 -3.17 7.86 -35.64
C LEU A 798 -3.38 9.25 -35.03
N ASP A 799 -3.12 9.41 -33.74
CA ASP A 799 -3.25 10.69 -33.06
C ASP A 799 -2.27 11.76 -33.57
N ASP A 800 -1.10 11.36 -34.09
CA ASP A 800 -0.18 12.28 -34.75
C ASP A 800 -0.75 12.79 -36.08
N VAL A 801 -1.60 12.01 -36.75
CA VAL A 801 -2.32 12.40 -37.97
C VAL A 801 -3.51 13.29 -37.59
N ILE A 802 -4.32 12.86 -36.62
CA ILE A 802 -5.48 13.62 -36.13
C ILE A 802 -5.07 15.03 -35.70
N LEU A 803 -4.00 15.16 -34.92
CA LEU A 803 -3.51 16.46 -34.45
C LEU A 803 -3.03 17.35 -35.60
N GLN A 804 -2.41 16.77 -36.63
CA GLN A 804 -2.03 17.53 -37.82
C GLN A 804 -3.26 18.04 -38.57
N ASP A 805 -4.26 17.17 -38.78
CA ASP A 805 -5.46 17.50 -39.55
C ASP A 805 -6.40 18.45 -38.78
N ALA A 806 -6.36 18.42 -37.44
CA ALA A 806 -7.13 19.30 -36.56
C ALA A 806 -6.35 20.55 -36.10
N ARG A 807 -5.21 20.88 -36.73
CA ARG A 807 -4.31 21.95 -36.24
C ARG A 807 -5.01 23.31 -36.12
N GLU A 808 -5.81 23.70 -37.10
CA GLU A 808 -6.57 24.97 -37.07
C GLU A 808 -7.64 24.94 -35.97
N ALA A 809 -8.31 23.81 -35.79
CA ALA A 809 -9.30 23.63 -34.72
C ALA A 809 -8.69 23.77 -33.33
N VAL A 810 -7.48 23.23 -33.12
CA VAL A 810 -6.78 23.30 -31.84
C VAL A 810 -6.23 24.70 -31.56
N ASN A 811 -5.71 25.42 -32.55
CA ASN A 811 -5.07 26.73 -32.34
C ASN A 811 -6.05 27.91 -32.43
N ASP A 812 -7.04 27.83 -33.32
CA ASP A 812 -7.93 28.94 -33.66
C ASP A 812 -9.40 28.66 -33.28
N GLN A 813 -9.67 27.52 -32.63
CA GLN A 813 -11.00 27.10 -32.16
C GLN A 813 -12.04 26.95 -33.31
N LEU A 814 -11.58 26.63 -34.52
CA LEU A 814 -12.44 26.46 -35.70
C LEU A 814 -13.03 25.03 -35.76
N PRO A 815 -14.33 24.87 -36.08
CA PRO A 815 -14.96 23.55 -36.11
C PRO A 815 -14.44 22.67 -37.25
N VAL A 816 -14.17 21.39 -36.97
CA VAL A 816 -13.73 20.39 -37.95
C VAL A 816 -14.40 19.03 -37.72
N SER A 817 -14.71 18.31 -38.81
CA SER A 817 -15.22 16.93 -38.78
C SER A 817 -14.31 16.02 -39.60
N LEU A 818 -13.68 15.05 -38.95
CA LEU A 818 -12.68 14.15 -39.54
C LEU A 818 -13.16 12.69 -39.51
N ARG A 819 -12.68 11.88 -40.45
CA ARG A 819 -13.09 10.46 -40.61
C ARG A 819 -11.89 9.53 -40.73
N TYR A 820 -11.87 8.45 -39.94
CA TYR A 820 -10.80 7.44 -39.99
C TYR A 820 -11.32 6.01 -39.82
N LYS A 821 -10.63 5.05 -40.44
CA LYS A 821 -10.80 3.63 -40.13
C LYS A 821 -9.80 3.21 -39.06
N ILE A 822 -10.25 2.43 -38.09
CA ILE A 822 -9.42 1.98 -36.96
C ILE A 822 -9.46 0.46 -36.77
N LYS A 823 -8.43 -0.05 -36.10
CA LYS A 823 -8.29 -1.44 -35.68
C LYS A 823 -7.84 -1.47 -34.22
N ASN A 824 -7.94 -2.64 -33.58
CA ASN A 824 -7.61 -2.81 -32.16
C ASN A 824 -6.14 -2.42 -31.81
N THR A 825 -5.25 -2.33 -32.79
CA THR A 825 -3.88 -1.82 -32.63
C THR A 825 -3.81 -0.30 -32.45
N ASN A 826 -4.86 0.44 -32.81
CA ASN A 826 -4.99 1.88 -32.59
C ASN A 826 -5.45 2.13 -31.15
N ARG A 827 -4.49 2.35 -30.26
CA ARG A 827 -4.69 2.56 -28.82
C ARG A 827 -4.65 4.05 -28.47
N ALA A 828 -5.35 4.44 -27.41
CA ALA A 828 -5.41 5.81 -26.89
C ALA A 828 -5.81 6.88 -27.93
N VAL A 829 -6.74 6.53 -28.84
CA VAL A 829 -7.20 7.44 -29.89
C VAL A 829 -7.92 8.64 -29.25
N GLY A 830 -7.51 9.86 -29.63
CA GLY A 830 -8.02 11.12 -29.11
C GLY A 830 -7.28 11.66 -27.87
N THR A 831 -6.40 10.86 -27.26
CA THR A 831 -5.71 11.21 -26.02
C THR A 831 -4.63 12.27 -26.22
N LYS A 832 -3.81 12.18 -27.28
CA LYS A 832 -2.77 13.17 -27.55
C LYS A 832 -3.38 14.49 -27.99
N LEU A 833 -4.44 14.43 -28.80
CA LEU A 833 -5.23 15.62 -29.16
C LEU A 833 -5.72 16.34 -27.90
N SER A 834 -6.32 15.60 -26.97
CA SER A 834 -6.84 16.16 -25.72
C SER A 834 -5.75 16.75 -24.84
N GLY A 835 -4.58 16.11 -24.80
CA GLY A 835 -3.39 16.60 -24.11
C GLY A 835 -2.87 17.95 -24.65
N GLU A 836 -2.83 18.12 -25.97
CA GLU A 836 -2.45 19.40 -26.59
C GLU A 836 -3.48 20.49 -26.34
N ILE A 837 -4.78 20.16 -26.42
CA ILE A 837 -5.86 21.10 -26.05
C ILE A 837 -5.71 21.56 -24.61
N ALA A 838 -5.49 20.62 -23.68
CA ALA A 838 -5.35 20.94 -22.26
C ALA A 838 -4.09 21.77 -21.96
N TYR A 839 -3.01 21.54 -22.70
CA TYR A 839 -1.78 22.33 -22.59
C TYR A 839 -1.97 23.78 -23.03
N LEU A 840 -2.76 24.02 -24.09
CA LEU A 840 -2.99 25.36 -24.65
C LEU A 840 -4.13 26.12 -23.95
N TRP A 841 -5.22 25.43 -23.63
CA TRP A 841 -6.48 26.04 -23.19
C TRP A 841 -6.89 25.69 -21.76
N GLY A 842 -6.12 24.87 -21.06
CA GLY A 842 -6.39 24.49 -19.68
C GLY A 842 -7.71 23.73 -19.50
N GLU A 843 -8.34 23.86 -18.33
CA GLU A 843 -9.60 23.17 -18.02
C GLU A 843 -10.80 23.62 -18.87
N GLN A 844 -10.75 24.83 -19.44
CA GLN A 844 -11.83 25.32 -20.30
C GLN A 844 -11.95 24.53 -21.60
N GLY A 845 -10.81 24.02 -22.12
CA GLY A 845 -10.76 23.29 -23.37
C GLY A 845 -11.23 24.12 -24.57
N LEU A 846 -11.86 23.46 -25.54
CA LEU A 846 -12.44 24.11 -26.72
C LEU A 846 -13.96 24.27 -26.56
N PRO A 847 -14.59 25.19 -27.31
CA PRO A 847 -16.05 25.24 -27.42
C PRO A 847 -16.66 23.90 -27.84
N ASP A 848 -17.88 23.61 -27.41
CA ASP A 848 -18.56 22.35 -27.72
C ASP A 848 -18.69 22.11 -29.25
N GLY A 849 -18.36 20.89 -29.68
CA GLY A 849 -18.45 20.50 -31.09
C GLY A 849 -17.33 21.02 -32.00
N THR A 850 -16.28 21.62 -31.45
CA THR A 850 -15.13 22.12 -32.23
C THR A 850 -14.43 21.00 -33.00
N ILE A 851 -14.25 19.81 -32.41
CA ILE A 851 -13.62 18.68 -33.10
C ILE A 851 -14.54 17.46 -33.05
N GLU A 852 -14.97 16.99 -34.21
CA GLU A 852 -15.72 15.75 -34.35
C GLU A 852 -14.90 14.69 -35.09
N LEU A 853 -14.65 13.55 -34.43
CA LEU A 853 -13.93 12.41 -35.02
C LEU A 853 -14.89 11.25 -35.24
N LYS A 854 -15.17 10.96 -36.51
CA LYS A 854 -16.00 9.81 -36.95
C LYS A 854 -15.10 8.63 -37.29
N LEU A 855 -15.22 7.58 -36.51
CA LEU A 855 -14.34 6.43 -36.50
C LEU A 855 -15.13 5.16 -36.83
N GLU A 856 -14.54 4.28 -37.63
CA GLU A 856 -15.18 3.02 -38.04
C GLU A 856 -14.21 1.85 -37.83
N GLY A 857 -14.63 0.83 -37.09
CA GLY A 857 -13.82 -0.36 -36.81
C GLY A 857 -13.82 -0.78 -35.34
N SER A 858 -12.72 -1.39 -34.91
CA SER A 858 -12.52 -1.82 -33.51
C SER A 858 -11.46 -0.92 -32.88
N ALA A 859 -11.77 -0.20 -31.79
CA ALA A 859 -10.79 0.63 -31.09
C ALA A 859 -9.96 -0.22 -30.11
N GLY A 860 -8.66 0.02 -30.04
CA GLY A 860 -7.80 -0.56 -29.01
C GLY A 860 -8.08 0.00 -27.61
N GLN A 861 -7.26 -0.41 -26.65
CA GLN A 861 -7.33 0.07 -25.27
C GLN A 861 -7.29 1.60 -25.18
N SER A 862 -7.98 2.15 -24.16
CA SER A 862 -7.94 3.56 -23.79
C SER A 862 -8.56 4.51 -24.83
N PHE A 863 -9.55 4.07 -25.60
CA PHE A 863 -10.26 4.93 -26.54
C PHE A 863 -10.86 6.16 -25.86
N GLY A 864 -10.47 7.37 -26.29
CA GLY A 864 -10.92 8.62 -25.68
C GLY A 864 -10.41 8.85 -24.25
N ALA A 865 -9.28 8.25 -23.86
CA ALA A 865 -8.70 8.51 -22.54
C ALA A 865 -8.29 9.99 -22.41
N PHE A 866 -8.60 10.57 -21.24
CA PHE A 866 -8.38 11.97 -20.88
C PHE A 866 -9.02 12.98 -21.85
N LEU A 867 -10.19 12.66 -22.39
CA LEU A 867 -10.89 13.52 -23.35
C LEU A 867 -11.12 14.92 -22.79
N SER A 868 -10.70 15.93 -23.57
CA SER A 868 -10.86 17.35 -23.25
C SER A 868 -12.21 17.90 -23.75
N PRO A 869 -12.73 18.97 -23.12
CA PRO A 869 -13.91 19.68 -23.61
C PRO A 869 -13.77 20.12 -25.09
N GLY A 870 -14.89 20.11 -25.82
CA GLY A 870 -14.96 20.45 -27.24
C GLY A 870 -14.60 19.34 -28.24
N VAL A 871 -14.23 18.15 -27.75
CA VAL A 871 -13.96 16.96 -28.60
C VAL A 871 -15.12 15.97 -28.55
N LYS A 872 -15.56 15.52 -29.71
CA LYS A 872 -16.61 14.50 -29.90
C LYS A 872 -16.06 13.30 -30.66
N LEU A 873 -16.11 12.13 -30.04
CA LEU A 873 -15.69 10.86 -30.63
C LEU A 873 -16.91 10.00 -30.97
N ILE A 874 -17.07 9.64 -32.24
CA ILE A 874 -18.18 8.80 -32.71
C ILE A 874 -17.58 7.53 -33.31
N LEU A 875 -17.74 6.40 -32.64
CA LEU A 875 -17.28 5.10 -33.10
C LEU A 875 -18.45 4.25 -33.61
N THR A 876 -18.39 3.88 -34.88
CA THR A 876 -19.23 2.83 -35.46
C THR A 876 -18.45 1.52 -35.44
N GLY A 877 -18.82 0.62 -34.53
CA GLY A 877 -18.14 -0.65 -34.27
C GLY A 877 -18.08 -0.97 -32.78
N GLU A 878 -16.89 -1.30 -32.27
CA GLU A 878 -16.67 -1.77 -30.89
C GLU A 878 -15.35 -1.24 -30.34
N ALA A 879 -15.17 -1.22 -29.02
CA ALA A 879 -13.92 -0.84 -28.37
C ALA A 879 -13.51 -1.86 -27.30
N ASN A 880 -12.22 -1.90 -26.97
CA ASN A 880 -11.71 -2.74 -25.89
C ASN A 880 -11.85 -2.01 -24.53
N ASP A 881 -10.96 -2.27 -23.57
CA ASP A 881 -11.00 -1.74 -22.21
C ASP A 881 -10.67 -0.24 -22.13
N TYR A 882 -11.02 0.36 -20.99
CA TYR A 882 -10.62 1.73 -20.59
C TYR A 882 -11.21 2.86 -21.43
N VAL A 883 -12.34 2.64 -22.10
CA VAL A 883 -13.01 3.70 -22.87
C VAL A 883 -13.35 4.88 -21.97
N GLY A 884 -12.96 6.09 -22.36
CA GLY A 884 -13.19 7.32 -21.60
C GLY A 884 -12.47 7.37 -20.25
N LYS A 885 -11.41 6.57 -20.05
CA LYS A 885 -10.55 6.62 -18.86
C LYS A 885 -10.10 8.06 -18.58
N GLY A 886 -10.40 8.57 -17.39
CA GLY A 886 -10.03 9.92 -16.98
C GLY A 886 -10.60 11.05 -17.84
N MET A 887 -11.67 10.84 -18.62
CA MET A 887 -12.27 11.91 -19.41
C MET A 887 -12.74 13.06 -18.50
N ALA A 888 -12.49 14.30 -18.92
CA ALA A 888 -12.81 15.50 -18.15
C ALA A 888 -13.88 16.38 -18.83
N GLY A 889 -14.24 16.05 -20.07
CA GLY A 889 -15.25 16.71 -20.86
C GLY A 889 -15.43 15.99 -22.19
N GLY A 890 -16.11 16.65 -23.14
CA GLY A 890 -16.36 16.10 -24.46
C GLY A 890 -17.44 15.01 -24.46
N GLU A 891 -17.61 14.37 -25.62
CA GLU A 891 -18.65 13.37 -25.85
C GLU A 891 -18.06 12.12 -26.51
N ILE A 892 -18.33 10.94 -25.96
CA ILE A 892 -17.96 9.65 -26.54
C ILE A 892 -19.24 8.88 -26.89
N ILE A 893 -19.36 8.49 -28.15
CA ILE A 893 -20.52 7.79 -28.70
C ILE A 893 -20.06 6.49 -29.35
N LEU A 894 -20.62 5.36 -28.94
CA LEU A 894 -20.42 4.06 -29.54
C LEU A 894 -21.74 3.52 -30.09
N LYS A 895 -21.74 3.22 -31.39
CA LYS A 895 -22.86 2.56 -32.06
C LYS A 895 -22.39 1.31 -32.80
N PRO A 896 -23.18 0.23 -32.79
CA PRO A 896 -22.82 -0.99 -33.52
C PRO A 896 -22.85 -0.75 -35.03
N PHE A 897 -22.28 -1.67 -35.81
CA PHE A 897 -22.38 -1.61 -37.27
C PHE A 897 -23.84 -1.65 -37.75
N PRO A 898 -24.17 -0.92 -38.83
CA PRO A 898 -25.46 -1.05 -39.48
C PRO A 898 -25.65 -2.47 -40.05
N ASN A 899 -26.89 -2.95 -40.11
CA ASN A 899 -27.27 -4.29 -40.63
C ASN A 899 -26.69 -5.48 -39.84
N ARG A 900 -26.41 -5.31 -38.54
CA ARG A 900 -26.06 -6.41 -37.62
C ARG A 900 -27.17 -7.47 -37.53
N LYS A 901 -26.79 -8.72 -37.23
CA LYS A 901 -27.71 -9.87 -37.05
C LYS A 901 -27.94 -10.24 -35.57
N TYR A 902 -27.50 -9.40 -34.65
CA TYR A 902 -27.58 -9.62 -33.20
C TYR A 902 -28.20 -8.40 -32.51
N GLU A 903 -28.80 -8.63 -31.35
CA GLU A 903 -29.35 -7.58 -30.51
C GLU A 903 -28.23 -6.85 -29.76
N ALA A 904 -28.13 -5.53 -29.94
CA ALA A 904 -27.02 -4.74 -29.40
C ALA A 904 -26.99 -4.77 -27.86
N HIS A 905 -28.15 -4.60 -27.23
CA HIS A 905 -28.29 -4.56 -25.77
C HIS A 905 -27.97 -5.91 -25.07
N GLU A 906 -27.90 -7.01 -25.82
CA GLU A 906 -27.51 -8.33 -25.30
C GLU A 906 -26.02 -8.65 -25.51
N ASN A 907 -25.29 -7.82 -26.25
CA ASN A 907 -23.91 -8.07 -26.67
C ASN A 907 -22.95 -6.99 -26.17
N SER A 908 -21.70 -7.38 -25.90
CA SER A 908 -20.66 -6.43 -25.51
C SER A 908 -20.28 -5.52 -26.67
N ILE A 909 -20.14 -4.22 -26.37
CA ILE A 909 -19.62 -3.20 -27.30
C ILE A 909 -18.35 -2.54 -26.78
N ILE A 910 -18.13 -2.58 -25.46
CA ILE A 910 -16.92 -2.10 -24.78
C ILE A 910 -16.42 -3.09 -23.74
N GLY A 911 -15.13 -3.01 -23.42
CA GLY A 911 -14.48 -3.83 -22.39
C GLY A 911 -14.70 -3.31 -20.95
N ASN A 912 -13.71 -3.59 -20.12
CA ASN A 912 -13.68 -3.36 -18.67
C ASN A 912 -13.18 -1.96 -18.30
N THR A 913 -13.42 -1.57 -17.05
CA THR A 913 -12.84 -0.37 -16.41
C THR A 913 -13.06 0.92 -17.25
N CYS A 914 -14.18 0.98 -17.96
CA CYS A 914 -14.57 2.17 -18.71
C CYS A 914 -14.90 3.31 -17.75
N LEU A 915 -14.59 4.54 -18.15
CA LEU A 915 -14.80 5.77 -17.38
C LEU A 915 -14.02 5.82 -16.06
N TYR A 916 -12.92 5.06 -15.95
CA TYR A 916 -12.13 5.00 -14.73
C TYR A 916 -11.64 6.39 -14.29
N GLY A 917 -12.10 6.83 -13.12
CA GLY A 917 -11.68 8.10 -12.53
C GLY A 917 -12.19 9.34 -13.27
N ALA A 918 -13.12 9.21 -14.21
CA ALA A 918 -13.52 10.30 -15.09
C ALA A 918 -14.15 11.49 -14.32
N THR A 919 -13.91 12.72 -14.75
CA THR A 919 -14.30 13.95 -14.05
C THR A 919 -15.06 14.95 -14.93
N GLY A 920 -15.82 14.46 -15.91
CA GLY A 920 -16.78 15.27 -16.68
C GLY A 920 -17.00 14.78 -18.11
N GLY A 921 -18.05 15.27 -18.76
CA GLY A 921 -18.41 14.93 -20.14
C GLY A 921 -19.55 13.91 -20.23
N GLU A 922 -19.83 13.48 -21.46
CA GLU A 922 -20.96 12.62 -21.80
C GLU A 922 -20.54 11.34 -22.51
N PHE A 923 -21.20 10.24 -22.19
CA PHE A 923 -20.89 8.92 -22.71
C PHE A 923 -22.16 8.17 -23.12
N PHE A 924 -22.23 7.71 -24.37
CA PHE A 924 -23.37 6.97 -24.90
C PHE A 924 -22.88 5.72 -25.65
N ALA A 925 -23.34 4.55 -25.25
CA ALA A 925 -22.92 3.30 -25.90
C ALA A 925 -24.08 2.32 -26.07
N ALA A 926 -24.40 2.00 -27.33
CA ALA A 926 -25.48 1.07 -27.67
C ALA A 926 -25.00 -0.38 -27.62
N GLY A 927 -24.84 -0.89 -26.40
CA GLY A 927 -24.49 -2.27 -26.09
C GLY A 927 -24.03 -2.42 -24.64
N ARG A 928 -23.46 -3.58 -24.29
CA ARG A 928 -23.02 -3.89 -22.93
C ARG A 928 -21.54 -3.53 -22.70
N ALA A 929 -21.23 -3.14 -21.48
CA ALA A 929 -19.87 -3.03 -20.96
C ALA A 929 -19.46 -4.30 -20.20
N GLY A 930 -18.15 -4.49 -20.05
CA GLY A 930 -17.59 -5.50 -19.14
C GLY A 930 -17.65 -5.08 -17.67
N GLU A 931 -16.67 -5.57 -16.92
CA GLU A 931 -16.52 -5.39 -15.47
C GLU A 931 -16.12 -3.96 -15.11
N ARG A 932 -16.47 -3.51 -13.90
CA ARG A 932 -16.02 -2.21 -13.33
C ARG A 932 -16.37 -0.97 -14.18
N PHE A 933 -17.50 -1.02 -14.88
CA PHE A 933 -18.00 0.16 -15.58
C PHE A 933 -18.21 1.34 -14.61
N ALA A 934 -17.71 2.52 -14.96
CA ALA A 934 -17.78 3.73 -14.14
C ALA A 934 -17.10 3.62 -12.76
N VAL A 935 -16.08 2.75 -12.64
CA VAL A 935 -15.27 2.68 -11.42
C VAL A 935 -14.62 4.03 -11.14
N ARG A 936 -14.73 4.52 -9.91
CA ARG A 936 -14.24 5.83 -9.49
C ARG A 936 -14.79 7.02 -10.32
N ASN A 937 -15.95 6.90 -10.98
CA ASN A 937 -16.55 8.02 -11.70
C ASN A 937 -16.79 9.21 -10.75
N SER A 938 -16.35 10.38 -11.18
CA SER A 938 -16.31 11.64 -10.45
C SER A 938 -16.98 12.79 -11.22
N GLY A 939 -17.77 12.52 -12.26
CA GLY A 939 -18.56 13.57 -12.91
C GLY A 939 -19.17 13.28 -14.28
N VAL A 940 -18.96 12.11 -14.88
CA VAL A 940 -19.51 11.79 -16.20
C VAL A 940 -21.01 11.49 -16.13
N VAL A 941 -21.73 11.92 -17.16
CA VAL A 941 -23.10 11.46 -17.47
C VAL A 941 -23.01 10.36 -18.53
N ALA A 942 -23.48 9.16 -18.20
CA ALA A 942 -23.35 7.99 -19.06
C ALA A 942 -24.69 7.27 -19.30
N VAL A 943 -24.91 6.78 -20.51
CA VAL A 943 -25.99 5.84 -20.85
C VAL A 943 -25.40 4.62 -21.57
N ILE A 944 -25.70 3.43 -21.04
CA ILE A 944 -25.21 2.12 -21.51
C ILE A 944 -26.34 1.10 -21.45
N GLU A 945 -26.25 -0.02 -22.18
CA GLU A 945 -27.35 -0.99 -22.30
C GLU A 945 -27.17 -2.26 -21.43
N GLY A 946 -26.11 -2.32 -20.63
CA GLY A 946 -25.85 -3.36 -19.63
C GLY A 946 -24.41 -3.32 -19.15
N VAL A 947 -24.12 -3.89 -17.98
CA VAL A 947 -22.77 -3.89 -17.38
C VAL A 947 -22.46 -5.22 -16.69
N GLY A 948 -21.17 -5.53 -16.50
CA GLY A 948 -20.68 -6.66 -15.69
C GLY A 948 -20.74 -6.41 -14.17
N ASP A 949 -19.98 -7.20 -13.41
CA ASP A 949 -19.82 -7.05 -11.96
C ASP A 949 -19.07 -5.73 -11.63
N HIS A 950 -19.23 -5.28 -10.38
CA HIS A 950 -18.59 -4.07 -9.84
C HIS A 950 -18.95 -2.77 -10.58
N GLY A 951 -20.15 -2.70 -11.18
CA GLY A 951 -20.65 -1.45 -11.77
C GLY A 951 -20.74 -0.31 -10.74
N CYS A 952 -20.30 0.88 -11.12
CA CYS A 952 -20.26 2.09 -10.28
C CYS A 952 -19.43 1.96 -8.99
N GLU A 953 -18.47 1.03 -8.95
CA GLU A 953 -17.60 0.84 -7.78
C GLU A 953 -16.82 2.12 -7.46
N TYR A 954 -16.77 2.52 -6.19
CA TYR A 954 -16.18 3.79 -5.71
C TYR A 954 -16.68 5.06 -6.41
N MET A 955 -17.84 5.06 -7.07
CA MET A 955 -18.36 6.28 -7.69
C MET A 955 -18.59 7.39 -6.66
N THR A 956 -18.16 8.61 -6.97
CA THR A 956 -18.23 9.78 -6.09
C THR A 956 -19.07 10.92 -6.64
N ARG A 957 -19.27 11.01 -7.96
CA ARG A 957 -20.18 11.97 -8.63
C ARG A 957 -20.54 11.45 -10.03
N GLY A 958 -21.50 12.11 -10.68
CA GLY A 958 -21.96 11.78 -12.03
C GLY A 958 -23.31 11.07 -12.02
N THR A 959 -23.79 10.77 -13.23
CA THR A 959 -25.08 10.10 -13.45
C THR A 959 -24.89 8.96 -14.43
N VAL A 960 -25.32 7.74 -14.07
CA VAL A 960 -25.19 6.55 -14.93
C VAL A 960 -26.55 5.93 -15.16
N VAL A 961 -26.98 5.81 -16.41
CA VAL A 961 -28.23 5.12 -16.81
C VAL A 961 -27.88 3.81 -17.50
N ILE A 962 -28.45 2.70 -17.02
CA ILE A 962 -28.20 1.35 -17.52
C ILE A 962 -29.54 0.78 -18.03
N LEU A 963 -29.62 0.52 -19.34
CA LEU A 963 -30.84 0.08 -20.04
C LEU A 963 -30.98 -1.45 -20.14
N GLY A 964 -30.42 -2.17 -19.17
CA GLY A 964 -30.40 -3.62 -19.10
C GLY A 964 -29.78 -4.14 -17.80
N ASP A 965 -29.36 -5.41 -17.79
CA ASP A 965 -28.87 -6.09 -16.60
C ASP A 965 -27.53 -5.53 -16.07
N THR A 966 -27.31 -5.72 -14.77
CA THR A 966 -26.04 -5.45 -14.07
C THR A 966 -25.46 -6.74 -13.49
N GLY A 967 -24.16 -6.74 -13.17
CA GLY A 967 -23.51 -7.81 -12.43
C GLY A 967 -23.51 -7.59 -10.90
N LYS A 968 -22.87 -8.52 -10.19
CA LYS A 968 -22.75 -8.54 -8.72
C LYS A 968 -21.95 -7.34 -8.19
N ASN A 969 -22.11 -7.07 -6.90
CA ASN A 969 -21.38 -6.03 -6.18
C ASN A 969 -21.59 -4.60 -6.70
N PHE A 970 -22.75 -4.35 -7.32
CA PHE A 970 -23.08 -3.05 -7.89
C PHE A 970 -23.10 -1.98 -6.79
N GLY A 971 -22.45 -0.84 -7.04
CA GLY A 971 -22.39 0.30 -6.10
C GLY A 971 -21.46 0.09 -4.90
N ALA A 972 -20.60 -0.93 -4.88
CA ALA A 972 -19.66 -1.12 -3.79
C ALA A 972 -18.73 0.09 -3.62
N GLY A 973 -18.67 0.66 -2.42
CA GLY A 973 -17.85 1.86 -2.17
C GLY A 973 -18.39 3.16 -2.80
N MET A 974 -19.57 3.15 -3.43
CA MET A 974 -20.17 4.34 -4.05
C MET A 974 -20.61 5.34 -2.96
N THR A 975 -19.94 6.48 -2.90
CA THR A 975 -20.17 7.53 -1.88
C THR A 975 -20.78 8.82 -2.45
N GLY A 976 -21.04 8.87 -3.75
CA GLY A 976 -21.67 10.01 -4.40
C GLY A 976 -22.08 9.74 -5.85
N GLY A 977 -22.94 10.59 -6.41
CA GLY A 977 -23.57 10.39 -7.72
C GLY A 977 -24.84 9.54 -7.66
N THR A 978 -25.47 9.32 -8.82
CA THR A 978 -26.71 8.55 -8.95
C THR A 978 -26.62 7.58 -10.12
N ALA A 979 -27.14 6.37 -9.96
CA ALA A 979 -27.32 5.43 -11.04
C ALA A 979 -28.79 5.04 -11.21
N TYR A 980 -29.25 4.87 -12.45
CA TYR A 980 -30.60 4.41 -12.78
C TYR A 980 -30.48 3.11 -13.57
N VAL A 981 -31.12 2.05 -13.09
CA VAL A 981 -30.97 0.69 -13.65
C VAL A 981 -32.32 0.15 -14.06
N LEU A 982 -32.46 -0.20 -15.34
CA LEU A 982 -33.62 -0.92 -15.84
C LEU A 982 -33.50 -2.41 -15.50
N ASP A 983 -34.25 -2.86 -14.49
CA ASP A 983 -34.22 -4.26 -14.05
C ASP A 983 -35.47 -5.01 -14.50
N LEU A 984 -35.38 -5.69 -15.64
CA LEU A 984 -36.50 -6.46 -16.17
C LEU A 984 -36.77 -7.76 -15.40
N ASN A 985 -35.77 -8.27 -14.69
CA ASN A 985 -35.74 -9.61 -14.09
C ASN A 985 -35.81 -9.60 -12.56
N SER A 986 -35.93 -8.42 -11.93
CA SER A 986 -35.92 -8.25 -10.46
C SER A 986 -34.66 -8.80 -9.79
N THR A 987 -33.50 -8.63 -10.44
CA THR A 987 -32.20 -9.17 -10.01
C THR A 987 -31.35 -8.17 -9.22
N LEU A 988 -31.54 -6.86 -9.42
CA LEU A 988 -30.71 -5.81 -8.83
C LEU A 988 -30.62 -5.89 -7.30
N PRO A 989 -31.72 -6.14 -6.54
CA PRO A 989 -31.63 -6.21 -5.08
C PRO A 989 -30.65 -7.28 -4.56
N ARG A 990 -30.43 -8.37 -5.32
CA ARG A 990 -29.48 -9.43 -4.98
C ARG A 990 -28.04 -9.08 -5.37
N TYR A 991 -27.86 -8.24 -6.38
CA TYR A 991 -26.54 -7.85 -6.90
C TYR A 991 -26.00 -6.56 -6.28
N LEU A 992 -26.84 -5.79 -5.61
CA LEU A 992 -26.48 -4.56 -4.92
C LEU A 992 -25.54 -4.83 -3.73
N ASN A 993 -24.46 -4.06 -3.62
CA ASN A 993 -23.71 -3.95 -2.37
C ASN A 993 -24.37 -2.89 -1.48
N ALA A 994 -25.18 -3.33 -0.53
CA ALA A 994 -25.96 -2.43 0.33
C ALA A 994 -25.18 -1.77 1.48
N GLU A 995 -23.83 -1.83 1.50
CA GLU A 995 -23.04 -1.23 2.58
C GLU A 995 -23.18 0.31 2.61
N LEU A 996 -23.18 0.94 1.44
CA LEU A 996 -23.18 2.41 1.31
C LEU A 996 -24.25 2.97 0.38
N VAL A 997 -24.98 2.13 -0.35
CA VAL A 997 -26.02 2.54 -1.28
C VAL A 997 -27.36 1.90 -0.95
N LEU A 998 -28.43 2.54 -1.40
CA LEU A 998 -29.79 1.99 -1.41
C LEU A 998 -30.34 2.01 -2.83
N ALA A 999 -31.25 1.09 -3.13
CA ALA A 999 -32.03 1.06 -4.36
C ALA A 999 -33.49 1.37 -4.04
N GLU A 1000 -34.07 2.35 -4.72
CA GLU A 1000 -35.47 2.77 -4.58
C GLU A 1000 -36.16 2.81 -5.95
N PRO A 1001 -37.47 2.53 -6.06
CA PRO A 1001 -38.19 2.66 -7.31
C PRO A 1001 -38.16 4.11 -7.83
N LEU A 1002 -38.10 4.27 -9.16
CA LEU A 1002 -38.17 5.58 -9.81
C LEU A 1002 -39.56 6.19 -9.59
N THR A 1003 -39.73 7.04 -8.58
CA THR A 1003 -41.03 7.68 -8.25
C THR A 1003 -40.98 9.20 -8.21
N ASP A 1004 -39.77 9.79 -8.14
CA ASP A 1004 -39.57 11.23 -8.17
C ASP A 1004 -39.81 11.77 -9.59
N PRO A 1005 -40.74 12.74 -9.79
CA PRO A 1005 -41.00 13.34 -11.09
C PRO A 1005 -39.77 13.98 -11.75
N ALA A 1006 -38.84 14.54 -10.96
CA ALA A 1006 -37.62 15.15 -11.51
C ALA A 1006 -36.67 14.09 -12.08
N ASP A 1007 -36.54 12.95 -11.39
CA ASP A 1007 -35.76 11.82 -11.88
C ASP A 1007 -36.41 11.17 -13.11
N ASP A 1008 -37.75 11.06 -13.15
CA ASP A 1008 -38.48 10.54 -14.31
C ASP A 1008 -38.17 11.34 -15.59
N VAL A 1009 -38.24 12.66 -15.51
CA VAL A 1009 -37.92 13.56 -16.61
C VAL A 1009 -36.45 13.42 -17.01
N LEU A 1010 -35.52 13.44 -16.05
CA LEU A 1010 -34.09 13.33 -16.31
C LEU A 1010 -33.74 12.02 -17.03
N VAL A 1011 -34.21 10.88 -16.52
CA VAL A 1011 -33.91 9.57 -17.12
C VAL A 1011 -34.47 9.50 -18.54
N LYS A 1012 -35.70 9.99 -18.75
CA LYS A 1012 -36.32 10.01 -20.07
C LYS A 1012 -35.56 10.89 -21.07
N GLU A 1013 -35.09 12.06 -20.63
CA GLU A 1013 -34.24 12.96 -21.45
C GLU A 1013 -32.91 12.31 -21.82
N LEU A 1014 -32.25 11.64 -20.87
CA LEU A 1014 -30.99 10.94 -21.11
C LEU A 1014 -31.17 9.78 -22.10
N ILE A 1015 -32.28 9.04 -22.03
CA ILE A 1015 -32.59 7.96 -22.98
C ILE A 1015 -32.91 8.53 -24.36
N TYR A 1016 -33.63 9.66 -24.45
CA TYR A 1016 -33.86 10.35 -25.72
C TYR A 1016 -32.54 10.80 -26.37
N LYS A 1017 -31.62 11.36 -25.58
CA LYS A 1017 -30.29 11.73 -26.05
C LYS A 1017 -29.49 10.51 -26.50
N HIS A 1018 -29.54 9.41 -25.73
CA HIS A 1018 -28.93 8.14 -26.11
C HIS A 1018 -29.46 7.64 -27.46
N LEU A 1019 -30.77 7.67 -27.69
CA LEU A 1019 -31.39 7.33 -28.98
C LEU A 1019 -30.88 8.24 -30.11
N GLU A 1020 -30.87 9.56 -29.90
CA GLU A 1020 -30.41 10.53 -30.89
C GLU A 1020 -28.94 10.33 -31.27
N ARG A 1021 -28.08 9.95 -30.31
CA ARG A 1021 -26.65 9.76 -30.53
C ARG A 1021 -26.29 8.40 -31.10
N THR A 1022 -26.96 7.35 -30.66
CA THR A 1022 -26.55 5.96 -30.94
C THR A 1022 -27.45 5.22 -31.92
N GLU A 1023 -28.62 5.77 -32.24
CA GLU A 1023 -29.66 5.09 -33.02
C GLU A 1023 -30.09 3.76 -32.35
N SER A 1024 -30.07 3.72 -31.01
CA SER A 1024 -30.38 2.52 -30.21
C SER A 1024 -31.83 2.07 -30.36
N GLU A 1025 -32.03 0.85 -30.87
CA GLU A 1025 -33.36 0.21 -30.91
C GLU A 1025 -33.91 -0.04 -29.49
N ARG A 1026 -33.03 -0.29 -28.51
CA ARG A 1026 -33.44 -0.49 -27.12
C ARG A 1026 -33.99 0.80 -26.50
N ALA A 1027 -33.32 1.92 -26.72
CA ALA A 1027 -33.80 3.22 -26.27
C ALA A 1027 -35.15 3.59 -26.91
N LYS A 1028 -35.29 3.30 -28.21
CA LYS A 1028 -36.53 3.50 -28.96
C LYS A 1028 -37.68 2.67 -28.41
N GLU A 1029 -37.45 1.40 -28.10
CA GLU A 1029 -38.43 0.51 -27.46
C GLU A 1029 -38.87 1.09 -26.11
N ILE A 1030 -37.92 1.48 -25.26
CA ILE A 1030 -38.20 2.02 -23.92
C ILE A 1030 -39.02 3.30 -24.00
N LEU A 1031 -38.67 4.22 -24.90
CA LEU A 1031 -39.38 5.49 -25.07
C LEU A 1031 -40.78 5.32 -25.65
N ALA A 1032 -40.99 4.31 -26.50
CA ALA A 1032 -42.30 4.01 -27.09
C ALA A 1032 -43.32 3.52 -26.04
N ASP A 1033 -42.88 2.84 -24.99
CA ASP A 1033 -43.72 2.34 -23.89
C ASP A 1033 -43.17 2.79 -22.52
N TRP A 1034 -42.89 4.09 -22.37
CA TRP A 1034 -42.25 4.64 -21.17
C TRP A 1034 -42.97 4.25 -19.88
N ALA A 1035 -44.30 4.33 -19.86
CA ALA A 1035 -45.10 4.05 -18.66
C ALA A 1035 -44.86 2.64 -18.10
N ARG A 1036 -44.61 1.65 -18.97
CA ARG A 1036 -44.30 0.28 -18.55
C ARG A 1036 -42.86 0.14 -18.07
N PHE A 1037 -41.90 0.72 -18.79
CA PHE A 1037 -40.47 0.58 -18.47
C PHE A 1037 -40.08 1.39 -17.23
N GLN A 1038 -40.66 2.57 -17.05
CA GLN A 1038 -40.48 3.47 -15.91
C GLN A 1038 -40.66 2.74 -14.58
N GLN A 1039 -41.70 1.88 -14.48
CA GLN A 1039 -42.00 1.11 -13.27
C GLN A 1039 -40.95 0.04 -12.92
N LYS A 1040 -40.04 -0.25 -13.84
CA LYS A 1040 -38.96 -1.24 -13.68
C LYS A 1040 -37.59 -0.61 -13.47
N PHE A 1041 -37.53 0.72 -13.43
CA PHE A 1041 -36.29 1.42 -13.09
C PHE A 1041 -36.09 1.49 -11.58
N TRP A 1042 -34.85 1.22 -11.18
CA TRP A 1042 -34.34 1.49 -9.85
C TRP A 1042 -33.43 2.70 -9.88
N LYS A 1043 -33.62 3.61 -8.93
CA LYS A 1043 -32.66 4.64 -8.56
C LYS A 1043 -31.74 4.09 -7.48
N VAL A 1044 -30.46 4.02 -7.78
CA VAL A 1044 -29.40 3.65 -6.84
C VAL A 1044 -28.63 4.90 -6.45
N ARG A 1045 -28.58 5.18 -5.15
CA ARG A 1045 -27.87 6.34 -4.60
C ARG A 1045 -27.18 6.01 -3.28
N PRO A 1046 -26.15 6.77 -2.89
CA PRO A 1046 -25.55 6.63 -1.58
C PRO A 1046 -26.54 6.91 -0.46
N ILE A 1047 -26.39 6.18 0.64
CA ILE A 1047 -27.02 6.48 1.91
C ILE A 1047 -26.43 7.81 2.39
N HIS A 1048 -27.27 8.71 2.93
CA HIS A 1048 -26.77 9.95 3.52
C HIS A 1048 -25.87 9.60 4.71
N ILE A 1049 -24.56 9.65 4.52
CA ILE A 1049 -23.58 9.53 5.61
C ILE A 1049 -23.57 10.89 6.31
N PRO A 1050 -24.08 11.03 7.55
CA PRO A 1050 -23.91 12.27 8.29
C PRO A 1050 -22.42 12.60 8.30
N ALA A 1051 -22.06 13.82 7.90
CA ALA A 1051 -20.68 14.28 8.06
C ALA A 1051 -20.25 14.00 9.50
N VAL A 1052 -19.08 13.37 9.69
CA VAL A 1052 -18.56 13.08 11.04
C VAL A 1052 -18.59 14.39 11.83
N GLN A 1053 -19.52 14.51 12.78
CA GLN A 1053 -19.55 15.64 13.70
C GLN A 1053 -18.15 15.70 14.33
N ARG A 1054 -17.58 16.91 14.39
CA ARG A 1054 -16.30 17.17 15.07
C ARG A 1054 -16.25 16.30 16.32
N ALA A 1055 -15.29 15.37 16.36
CA ALA A 1055 -15.04 14.60 17.57
C ALA A 1055 -15.00 15.59 18.74
N ALA A 1056 -15.71 15.26 19.82
CA ALA A 1056 -15.66 16.03 21.06
C ALA A 1056 -14.20 16.37 21.36
N GLU A 1057 -13.95 17.61 21.80
CA GLU A 1057 -12.60 18.09 22.09
C GLU A 1057 -11.82 17.00 22.81
N PRO A 1058 -10.64 16.57 22.29
CA PRO A 1058 -9.81 15.65 23.04
C PRO A 1058 -9.56 16.28 24.40
N ALA A 1059 -9.83 15.53 25.47
CA ALA A 1059 -9.49 15.95 26.83
C ALA A 1059 -8.06 16.52 26.81
N ALA A 1060 -7.90 17.71 27.38
CA ALA A 1060 -6.66 18.47 27.32
C ALA A 1060 -5.47 17.54 27.59
N PRO A 1061 -4.40 17.58 26.76
CA PRO A 1061 -3.25 16.73 26.99
C PRO A 1061 -2.74 17.01 28.41
N LEU A 1062 -2.63 15.95 29.21
CA LEU A 1062 -1.90 15.99 30.47
C LEU A 1062 -0.47 16.42 30.13
N VAL A 1063 -0.21 17.72 30.28
CA VAL A 1063 1.13 18.28 30.27
C VAL A 1063 1.87 17.56 31.42
N PRO A 1064 2.94 16.82 31.16
CA PRO A 1064 3.78 16.33 32.24
C PRO A 1064 4.27 17.58 32.99
N LYS A 1065 3.86 17.74 34.25
CA LYS A 1065 4.49 18.73 35.12
C LYS A 1065 5.99 18.41 35.10
N ALA A 1066 6.78 19.40 34.70
CA ALA A 1066 8.23 19.31 34.79
C ALA A 1066 8.62 18.95 36.22
N GLY A 1067 9.22 17.76 36.37
CA GLY A 1067 10.03 17.33 37.49
C GLY A 1067 11.39 16.97 36.96
#